data_AF-A0A7W7H5D5-F1
#
_entry.id   AF-A0A7W7H5D5-F1
#
_cell.length_a   1.000
_cell.length_b   1.000
_cell.length_c   1.000
_cell.angle_alpha   90.00
_cell.angle_beta   90.00
_cell.angle_gamma   90.00
#
_symmetry.space_group_name_H-M   'P 1'
#
loop_
_entity.id
_entity.type
_entity.pdbx_description
1 polymer ?
#
loop_
_entity_poly.entity_id
_entity_poly.type
_entity_poly.pdbx_seq_one_letter_code
_entity_poly.pdbx_strand_id
1 'polypeptide(L)'
;MHVTRSALAVVTAVLLTVPAGPASAGGKPLSSTGKACTVVGTVGNDHLFGTHGYDVICGLGGNDVIKGGGGKDVLDGGDGDDDLDGEDGADTVVGGPGNDKVAGGAGNDQVRGDDGGDTVDGGGGADLVDGGAGDDTVSGGSPADEPDPVTAGDRVIGGDGADTADGGPGPDTVQGGAGNDTVTGGAGGDVIAGNGGDDRIDGGEGGDRVDGGDGGDTVDGGSGGDGVNGGGGNDVLTGGAGDDAVRGGAGDDTAAGGDGDDDLDGGLGDDRMDGGAGDDVVEGGPGLNNCVADNNDTSGDRCTDLRAPRLDLTSLRWVTEPAADNAADTVLRLRAKVTDDRSGMTYVQVTFRGPDSGAPALTVGFHAAELVSGELHNGEFEMHGTLPALSATGDWTLSEVYLQDRVHRYSRYTVQAGGAFTLYTTVDGYNVQTGTLALPPLKVTGAADAQAPVADPARAVWATATEIDNSADRTVRLRVPVTDDLSGAAKVTATLDGAGLDAPAVPLNGTQLVAGTATAGTWEISGTVPAYLPAGTWRVSALTLLDRSGRQRSVPAQDLTGIAALTVSGVSDRNRPTVDMSWGEYVGATSADNSAERTVRLRIRAGDDLSGIRSIFVDYRTDGAQSRLDPVAPAGEDGVWEMVGRLPKSTTPGQWRVVGIYMYDRIGRERVYYVQADGSYTTKDGQLSGQSNFPRFTLLPAGA
;
A
#
# COMPACT_ATOMS: atom_id res chain seq x y z
N MET A 1 -30.78 21.60 -34.55
CA MET A 1 -29.87 20.96 -35.52
C MET A 1 -28.48 21.05 -34.92
N HIS A 2 -28.15 20.12 -34.02
CA HIS A 2 -26.82 19.87 -33.49
C HIS A 2 -26.85 18.46 -32.92
N VAL A 3 -25.95 17.62 -33.41
CA VAL A 3 -25.88 16.18 -33.19
C VAL A 3 -25.17 15.93 -31.88
N THR A 4 -25.84 15.25 -30.95
CA THR A 4 -25.26 14.64 -29.75
C THR A 4 -24.47 13.40 -30.15
N ARG A 5 -23.16 13.37 -29.89
CA ARG A 5 -22.37 12.13 -29.86
C ARG A 5 -22.21 11.71 -28.40
N SER A 6 -23.06 10.78 -27.99
CA SER A 6 -22.77 9.84 -26.90
C SER A 6 -22.39 8.53 -27.58
N ALA A 7 -21.12 8.14 -27.47
CA ALA A 7 -20.65 6.80 -27.76
C ALA A 7 -19.69 6.43 -26.64
N LEU A 8 -20.27 6.05 -25.51
CA LEU A 8 -19.57 5.27 -24.50
C LEU A 8 -19.55 3.85 -25.06
N ALA A 9 -18.48 3.52 -25.79
CA ALA A 9 -18.21 2.15 -26.19
C ALA A 9 -17.74 1.42 -24.93
N VAL A 10 -18.59 0.53 -24.42
CA VAL A 10 -18.19 -0.49 -23.46
C VAL A 10 -17.16 -1.37 -24.17
N VAL A 11 -15.88 -1.12 -23.93
CA VAL A 11 -14.80 -2.02 -24.35
C VAL A 11 -14.97 -3.29 -23.52
N THR A 12 -15.56 -4.28 -24.15
CA THR A 12 -15.58 -5.64 -23.64
C THR A 12 -14.17 -6.16 -23.89
N ALA A 13 -13.35 -6.23 -22.84
CA ALA A 13 -12.09 -6.96 -22.88
C ALA A 13 -12.40 -8.39 -23.34
N VAL A 14 -11.96 -8.74 -24.55
CA VAL A 14 -11.82 -10.15 -24.93
C VAL A 14 -10.51 -10.59 -24.29
N LEU A 15 -10.57 -10.86 -22.99
CA LEU A 15 -9.57 -11.67 -22.31
C LEU A 15 -9.69 -13.05 -22.95
N LEU A 16 -8.79 -13.39 -23.89
CA LEU A 16 -8.53 -14.80 -24.20
C LEU A 16 -7.78 -15.36 -22.99
N THR A 17 -8.54 -15.74 -21.97
CA THR A 17 -8.05 -16.71 -20.99
C THR A 17 -7.80 -18.01 -21.75
N VAL A 18 -6.57 -18.25 -22.15
CA VAL A 18 -6.10 -19.63 -22.32
C VAL A 18 -5.98 -20.17 -20.89
N PRO A 19 -6.75 -21.18 -20.49
CA PRO A 19 -6.60 -21.72 -19.16
C PRO A 19 -5.20 -22.33 -19.07
N ALA A 20 -4.48 -22.02 -18.00
CA ALA A 20 -3.28 -22.75 -17.58
C ALA A 20 -3.55 -24.25 -17.75
N GLY A 21 -2.93 -24.84 -18.77
CA GLY A 21 -2.95 -26.29 -18.98
C GLY A 21 -2.21 -26.94 -17.83
N PRO A 22 -2.68 -28.08 -17.31
CA PRO A 22 -1.94 -28.77 -16.26
C PRO A 22 -0.61 -29.26 -16.86
N ALA A 23 0.46 -29.14 -16.08
CA ALA A 23 1.69 -29.87 -16.29
C ALA A 23 1.40 -31.36 -16.60
N SER A 24 2.17 -31.90 -17.54
CA SER A 24 2.23 -33.30 -18.03
C SER A 24 1.25 -33.71 -19.15
N ALA A 25 1.77 -33.68 -20.37
CA ALA A 25 1.79 -34.86 -21.23
C ALA A 25 3.05 -34.79 -22.07
N GLY A 26 4.02 -35.68 -21.82
CA GLY A 26 5.25 -35.76 -22.61
C GLY A 26 4.95 -35.76 -24.12
N GLY A 27 5.81 -35.07 -24.86
CA GLY A 27 5.80 -34.97 -26.31
C GLY A 27 5.42 -36.31 -26.92
N LYS A 28 4.29 -36.34 -27.61
CA LYS A 28 3.99 -37.50 -28.44
C LYS A 28 4.77 -37.32 -29.72
N PRO A 29 5.61 -38.31 -30.12
CA PRO A 29 6.31 -38.25 -31.40
C PRO A 29 5.30 -38.08 -32.54
N LEU A 30 5.74 -37.44 -33.63
CA LEU A 30 5.00 -37.11 -34.87
C LEU A 30 4.24 -38.29 -35.52
N SER A 31 4.34 -39.51 -34.97
CA SER A 31 3.48 -40.66 -35.24
C SER A 31 1.96 -40.42 -35.16
N SER A 32 1.50 -39.25 -34.69
CA SER A 32 0.07 -38.90 -34.58
C SER A 32 -0.53 -38.22 -35.82
N THR A 33 0.26 -37.84 -36.84
CA THR A 33 -0.27 -37.35 -38.15
C THR A 33 -0.63 -38.47 -39.13
N GLY A 34 -0.35 -39.73 -38.79
CA GLY A 34 -0.83 -40.90 -39.55
C GLY A 34 -0.19 -41.12 -40.93
N LYS A 35 0.89 -40.39 -41.28
CA LYS A 35 1.73 -40.68 -42.45
C LYS A 35 3.06 -41.32 -42.02
N ALA A 36 3.48 -42.35 -42.73
CA ALA A 36 4.78 -42.99 -42.50
C ALA A 36 5.89 -42.12 -43.12
N CYS A 37 7.00 -41.96 -42.41
CA CYS A 37 8.20 -41.28 -42.90
C CYS A 37 8.63 -41.86 -44.26
N THR A 38 8.91 -40.99 -45.24
CA THR A 38 9.43 -41.34 -46.57
C THR A 38 10.94 -41.52 -46.53
N VAL A 39 11.64 -40.82 -45.63
CA VAL A 39 13.07 -40.97 -45.34
C VAL A 39 13.21 -41.20 -43.83
N VAL A 40 14.01 -42.20 -43.43
CA VAL A 40 14.19 -42.58 -42.03
C VAL A 40 15.68 -42.78 -41.75
N GLY A 41 16.18 -42.10 -40.73
CA GLY A 41 17.52 -42.27 -40.17
C GLY A 41 17.66 -43.51 -39.29
N THR A 42 18.67 -43.48 -38.45
CA THR A 42 19.08 -44.52 -37.51
C THR A 42 19.12 -43.94 -36.09
N VAL A 43 19.70 -44.66 -35.13
CA VAL A 43 19.86 -44.14 -33.76
C VAL A 43 21.23 -43.50 -33.55
N GLY A 44 21.89 -43.08 -34.62
CA GLY A 44 23.13 -42.34 -34.58
C GLY A 44 23.16 -41.33 -35.71
N ASN A 45 24.15 -40.45 -35.67
CA ASN A 45 24.23 -39.26 -36.50
C ASN A 45 24.13 -39.54 -38.01
N ASP A 46 23.07 -39.03 -38.62
CA ASP A 46 22.71 -39.20 -40.01
C ASP A 46 22.73 -37.88 -40.79
N HIS A 47 22.81 -38.00 -42.12
CA HIS A 47 22.63 -36.87 -43.04
C HIS A 47 21.51 -37.22 -44.02
N LEU A 48 20.37 -36.56 -43.87
CA LEU A 48 19.14 -36.84 -44.58
C LEU A 48 18.76 -35.66 -45.48
N PHE A 49 18.34 -35.96 -46.71
CA PHE A 49 17.97 -34.95 -47.71
C PHE A 49 16.66 -35.36 -48.38
N GLY A 50 15.72 -34.43 -48.48
CA GLY A 50 14.50 -34.56 -49.25
C GLY A 50 14.70 -34.20 -50.72
N THR A 51 13.59 -33.96 -51.41
CA THR A 51 13.51 -33.82 -52.87
C THR A 51 13.04 -32.41 -53.26
N HIS A 52 12.22 -32.27 -54.30
CA HIS A 52 11.59 -30.99 -54.67
C HIS A 52 10.05 -31.11 -54.53
N GLY A 53 9.57 -32.09 -53.78
CA GLY A 53 8.17 -32.27 -53.49
C GLY A 53 7.99 -32.86 -52.10
N TYR A 54 6.73 -33.01 -51.68
CA TYR A 54 6.36 -33.43 -50.32
C TYR A 54 7.14 -34.65 -49.78
N ASP A 55 7.98 -34.39 -48.78
CA ASP A 55 8.76 -35.37 -48.05
C ASP A 55 8.36 -35.43 -46.56
N VAL A 56 8.56 -36.60 -45.94
CA VAL A 56 8.40 -36.81 -44.49
C VAL A 56 9.69 -37.47 -43.99
N ILE A 57 10.54 -36.71 -43.31
CA ILE A 57 11.88 -37.13 -42.92
C ILE A 57 11.95 -37.26 -41.39
N CYS A 58 12.49 -38.38 -40.90
CA CYS A 58 12.57 -38.67 -39.47
C CYS A 58 14.02 -39.11 -39.11
N GLY A 59 14.73 -38.35 -38.29
CA GLY A 59 16.11 -38.61 -37.84
C GLY A 59 16.19 -39.79 -36.87
N LEU A 60 15.28 -39.80 -35.89
CA LEU A 60 15.11 -40.74 -34.79
C LEU A 60 16.02 -40.42 -33.59
N GLY A 61 17.31 -40.65 -33.68
CA GLY A 61 18.18 -40.14 -32.62
C GLY A 61 19.65 -40.23 -32.93
N GLY A 62 20.46 -39.59 -32.09
CA GLY A 62 21.78 -39.13 -32.51
C GLY A 62 21.68 -37.71 -33.06
N ASN A 63 22.82 -37.09 -33.37
CA ASN A 63 22.86 -35.71 -33.82
C ASN A 63 22.83 -35.68 -35.36
N ASP A 64 21.69 -35.35 -35.93
CA ASP A 64 21.35 -35.51 -37.33
C ASP A 64 21.43 -34.18 -38.09
N VAL A 65 21.64 -34.26 -39.41
CA VAL A 65 21.51 -33.12 -40.32
C VAL A 65 20.40 -33.43 -41.33
N ILE A 66 19.32 -32.66 -41.31
CA ILE A 66 18.13 -32.91 -42.13
C ILE A 66 17.82 -31.69 -43.00
N LYS A 67 17.68 -31.92 -44.31
CA LYS A 67 17.28 -30.88 -45.27
C LYS A 67 16.02 -31.28 -46.04
N GLY A 68 14.98 -30.44 -46.02
CA GLY A 68 13.68 -30.68 -46.66
C GLY A 68 13.77 -30.64 -48.19
N GLY A 69 14.42 -29.61 -48.71
CA GLY A 69 14.56 -29.40 -50.15
C GLY A 69 13.51 -28.44 -50.66
N GLY A 70 12.94 -28.70 -51.83
CA GLY A 70 11.76 -27.96 -52.27
C GLY A 70 10.50 -28.71 -51.87
N GLY A 71 9.41 -28.03 -51.51
CA GLY A 71 8.15 -28.74 -51.33
C GLY A 71 7.26 -28.21 -50.22
N LYS A 72 6.72 -29.14 -49.43
CA LYS A 72 5.88 -28.84 -48.25
C LYS A 72 6.16 -29.97 -47.28
N ASP A 73 7.29 -29.91 -46.62
CA ASP A 73 7.90 -31.08 -46.04
C ASP A 73 7.56 -31.18 -44.55
N VAL A 74 7.77 -32.38 -43.99
CA VAL A 74 7.62 -32.64 -42.56
C VAL A 74 8.92 -33.26 -42.07
N LEU A 75 9.64 -32.56 -41.21
CA LEU A 75 10.92 -32.97 -40.67
C LEU A 75 10.78 -33.19 -39.15
N ASP A 76 11.35 -34.28 -38.65
CA ASP A 76 11.38 -34.69 -37.24
C ASP A 76 12.83 -35.09 -36.91
N GLY A 77 13.54 -34.34 -36.08
CA GLY A 77 14.91 -34.62 -35.67
C GLY A 77 14.95 -35.87 -34.79
N GLY A 78 14.23 -35.82 -33.68
CA GLY A 78 14.13 -36.91 -32.73
C GLY A 78 15.01 -36.63 -31.51
N ASP A 79 15.63 -37.66 -30.93
CA ASP A 79 16.49 -37.49 -29.75
C ASP A 79 17.93 -37.10 -30.16
N GLY A 80 18.43 -35.91 -29.84
CA GLY A 80 19.80 -35.52 -30.16
C GLY A 80 19.95 -34.01 -30.34
N ASP A 81 21.16 -33.53 -30.59
CA ASP A 81 21.36 -32.13 -31.01
C ASP A 81 21.41 -32.10 -32.54
N ASP A 82 20.31 -31.72 -33.19
CA ASP A 82 20.08 -31.84 -34.62
C ASP A 82 20.21 -30.51 -35.37
N ASP A 83 20.51 -30.55 -36.68
CA ASP A 83 20.53 -29.37 -37.59
C ASP A 83 19.53 -29.59 -38.72
N LEU A 84 18.37 -28.95 -38.63
CA LEU A 84 17.22 -29.10 -39.52
C LEU A 84 16.99 -27.81 -40.33
N ASP A 85 16.67 -27.97 -41.62
CA ASP A 85 16.43 -26.87 -42.55
C ASP A 85 15.35 -27.28 -43.56
N GLY A 86 14.18 -26.62 -43.52
CA GLY A 86 13.07 -26.89 -44.45
C GLY A 86 13.41 -26.55 -45.91
N GLU A 87 14.28 -25.56 -46.12
CA GLU A 87 14.62 -24.96 -47.42
C GLU A 87 13.42 -24.28 -48.11
N ASP A 88 13.08 -24.58 -49.37
CA ASP A 88 11.99 -23.88 -50.08
C ASP A 88 10.67 -24.61 -49.83
N GLY A 89 9.65 -23.98 -49.27
CA GLY A 89 8.41 -24.72 -49.07
C GLY A 89 7.34 -24.05 -48.25
N ALA A 90 6.69 -24.83 -47.41
CA ALA A 90 5.70 -24.38 -46.43
C ALA A 90 5.64 -25.50 -45.39
N ASP A 91 6.69 -25.59 -44.62
CA ASP A 91 7.17 -26.82 -44.03
C ASP A 91 6.66 -27.00 -42.60
N THR A 92 6.94 -28.16 -42.04
CA THR A 92 6.70 -28.45 -40.63
C THR A 92 7.95 -29.10 -40.08
N VAL A 93 8.72 -28.38 -39.31
CA VAL A 93 10.03 -28.80 -38.82
C VAL A 93 9.98 -28.87 -37.30
N VAL A 94 10.38 -30.01 -36.74
CA VAL A 94 10.40 -30.27 -35.29
C VAL A 94 11.78 -30.81 -34.92
N GLY A 95 12.48 -30.14 -34.01
CA GLY A 95 13.77 -30.56 -33.46
C GLY A 95 13.61 -31.84 -32.65
N GLY A 96 12.93 -31.74 -31.51
CA GLY A 96 12.70 -32.85 -30.59
C GLY A 96 13.45 -32.62 -29.28
N PRO A 97 13.81 -33.69 -28.55
CA PRO A 97 14.63 -33.52 -27.36
C PRO A 97 16.13 -33.37 -27.67
N GLY A 98 16.75 -32.31 -27.16
CA GLY A 98 18.18 -32.00 -27.30
C GLY A 98 18.37 -30.53 -27.66
N ASN A 99 19.59 -30.08 -27.95
CA ASN A 99 19.83 -28.68 -28.30
C ASN A 99 19.91 -28.52 -29.82
N ASP A 100 18.79 -28.18 -30.43
CA ASP A 100 18.60 -28.24 -31.87
C ASP A 100 18.83 -26.89 -32.55
N LYS A 101 19.22 -26.96 -33.82
CA LYS A 101 19.20 -25.83 -34.75
C LYS A 101 18.16 -26.11 -35.82
N VAL A 102 17.10 -25.32 -35.84
CA VAL A 102 15.90 -25.59 -36.65
C VAL A 102 15.56 -24.37 -37.50
N ALA A 103 15.52 -24.52 -38.82
CA ALA A 103 15.13 -23.46 -39.75
C ALA A 103 13.93 -23.87 -40.62
N GLY A 104 12.95 -22.99 -40.76
CA GLY A 104 11.80 -23.13 -41.66
C GLY A 104 12.22 -22.99 -43.13
N GLY A 105 12.93 -21.90 -43.43
CA GLY A 105 13.42 -21.62 -44.78
C GLY A 105 12.55 -20.59 -45.48
N ALA A 106 12.28 -20.76 -46.77
CA ALA A 106 11.41 -19.86 -47.51
C ALA A 106 9.99 -20.41 -47.56
N GLY A 107 9.00 -19.59 -47.25
CA GLY A 107 7.59 -19.94 -47.31
C GLY A 107 6.88 -19.76 -45.97
N ASN A 108 5.74 -20.42 -45.81
CA ASN A 108 4.91 -20.28 -44.62
C ASN A 108 5.02 -21.54 -43.77
N ASP A 109 5.89 -21.48 -42.78
CA ASP A 109 6.42 -22.63 -42.08
C ASP A 109 5.82 -22.76 -40.66
N GLN A 110 5.93 -23.98 -40.13
CA GLN A 110 5.68 -24.28 -38.72
C GLN A 110 6.94 -24.91 -38.15
N VAL A 111 7.64 -24.20 -37.27
CA VAL A 111 8.96 -24.57 -36.79
C VAL A 111 8.92 -24.69 -35.27
N ARG A 112 9.41 -25.81 -34.72
CA ARG A 112 9.46 -26.03 -33.27
C ARG A 112 10.80 -26.62 -32.81
N GLY A 113 11.36 -26.11 -31.71
CA GLY A 113 12.50 -26.69 -30.99
C GLY A 113 12.14 -27.95 -30.20
N ASP A 114 11.12 -27.85 -29.33
CA ASP A 114 10.66 -28.86 -28.33
C ASP A 114 11.47 -28.78 -27.01
N ASP A 115 12.15 -29.84 -26.54
CA ASP A 115 12.78 -29.87 -25.21
C ASP A 115 14.29 -29.63 -25.38
N GLY A 116 14.83 -28.49 -25.01
CA GLY A 116 16.17 -28.13 -25.45
C GLY A 116 16.60 -26.73 -25.09
N GLY A 117 17.87 -26.40 -25.35
CA GLY A 117 18.25 -25.00 -25.55
C GLY A 117 18.50 -24.80 -27.03
N ASP A 118 17.47 -24.39 -27.74
CA ASP A 118 17.35 -24.49 -29.19
C ASP A 118 17.64 -23.15 -29.89
N THR A 119 17.97 -23.23 -31.18
CA THR A 119 18.03 -22.09 -32.08
C THR A 119 17.03 -22.30 -33.21
N VAL A 120 15.94 -21.54 -33.20
CA VAL A 120 14.79 -21.73 -34.08
C VAL A 120 14.58 -20.48 -34.94
N ASP A 121 14.52 -20.65 -36.26
CA ASP A 121 14.39 -19.56 -37.24
C ASP A 121 13.25 -19.88 -38.21
N GLY A 122 12.24 -19.00 -38.30
CA GLY A 122 11.14 -19.12 -39.27
C GLY A 122 11.63 -18.98 -40.71
N GLY A 123 12.58 -18.07 -40.93
CA GLY A 123 13.11 -17.76 -42.25
C GLY A 123 12.32 -16.67 -42.95
N GLY A 124 11.72 -16.96 -44.09
CA GLY A 124 11.07 -15.96 -44.93
C GLY A 124 9.65 -16.33 -45.28
N GLY A 125 8.67 -15.68 -44.67
CA GLY A 125 7.28 -15.74 -45.10
C GLY A 125 6.37 -15.29 -43.98
N ALA A 126 5.36 -16.10 -43.64
CA ALA A 126 4.52 -15.82 -42.47
C ALA A 126 4.45 -17.11 -41.66
N ASP A 127 5.21 -17.14 -40.58
CA ASP A 127 5.68 -18.35 -39.93
C ASP A 127 5.09 -18.49 -38.53
N LEU A 128 5.01 -19.74 -38.06
CA LEU A 128 4.77 -20.06 -36.66
C LEU A 128 6.04 -20.69 -36.09
N VAL A 129 6.69 -19.98 -35.18
CA VAL A 129 7.97 -20.36 -34.58
C VAL A 129 7.79 -20.52 -33.07
N ASP A 130 8.24 -21.64 -32.52
CA ASP A 130 7.98 -22.09 -31.14
C ASP A 130 9.26 -22.72 -30.57
N GLY A 131 9.92 -22.06 -29.60
CA GLY A 131 11.14 -22.58 -28.96
C GLY A 131 10.84 -23.88 -28.22
N GLY A 132 9.98 -23.80 -27.23
CA GLY A 132 9.50 -24.97 -26.48
C GLY A 132 9.88 -24.88 -25.02
N ALA A 133 10.69 -25.80 -24.52
CA ALA A 133 11.11 -25.86 -23.13
C ALA A 133 12.62 -25.87 -23.00
N GLY A 134 13.15 -24.91 -22.25
CA GLY A 134 14.56 -24.63 -22.02
C GLY A 134 14.91 -23.25 -22.54
N ASP A 135 16.18 -22.85 -22.48
CA ASP A 135 16.58 -21.47 -22.79
C ASP A 135 16.86 -21.35 -24.30
N ASP A 136 15.90 -20.80 -25.05
CA ASP A 136 15.88 -20.83 -26.51
C ASP A 136 16.26 -19.49 -27.16
N THR A 137 16.70 -19.56 -28.42
CA THR A 137 16.82 -18.39 -29.32
C THR A 137 15.88 -18.58 -30.50
N VAL A 138 14.85 -17.76 -30.58
CA VAL A 138 13.73 -17.90 -31.52
C VAL A 138 13.61 -16.64 -32.37
N SER A 139 13.51 -16.78 -33.69
CA SER A 139 13.31 -15.65 -34.62
C SER A 139 12.22 -15.97 -35.63
N GLY A 140 11.33 -15.01 -35.91
CA GLY A 140 10.44 -15.05 -37.09
C GLY A 140 11.26 -15.10 -38.39
N GLY A 141 12.43 -14.48 -38.34
CA GLY A 141 13.47 -14.55 -39.36
C GLY A 141 13.84 -13.17 -39.87
N SER A 142 14.73 -13.16 -40.84
CA SER A 142 15.11 -11.95 -41.57
C SER A 142 15.15 -12.29 -43.05
N PRO A 143 15.03 -11.31 -43.96
CA PRO A 143 15.10 -11.55 -45.39
C PRO A 143 16.50 -12.02 -45.78
N ALA A 144 16.73 -13.33 -45.66
CA ALA A 144 17.85 -14.00 -46.28
C ALA A 144 17.52 -14.08 -47.78
N ASP A 145 17.97 -13.06 -48.50
CA ASP A 145 18.07 -12.98 -49.97
C ASP A 145 16.80 -12.74 -50.82
N GLU A 146 15.60 -12.49 -50.25
CA GLU A 146 14.42 -12.10 -51.04
C GLU A 146 14.09 -10.59 -50.96
N PRO A 147 13.92 -9.89 -52.11
CA PRO A 147 13.58 -8.48 -52.18
C PRO A 147 12.07 -8.21 -52.07
N ASP A 148 11.34 -9.06 -51.34
CA ASP A 148 9.94 -8.81 -51.05
C ASP A 148 9.86 -7.76 -49.92
N PRO A 149 9.10 -6.66 -50.03
CA PRO A 149 8.76 -5.84 -48.88
C PRO A 149 7.98 -6.72 -47.88
N VAL A 150 8.70 -7.38 -46.97
CA VAL A 150 8.11 -8.29 -45.99
C VAL A 150 7.16 -7.47 -45.13
N THR A 151 5.88 -7.70 -45.39
CA THR A 151 4.70 -7.17 -44.69
C THR A 151 3.91 -8.35 -44.11
N ALA A 152 4.45 -9.55 -44.23
CA ALA A 152 3.94 -10.75 -43.61
C ALA A 152 4.33 -10.70 -42.14
N GLY A 153 3.39 -11.08 -41.27
CA GLY A 153 3.59 -11.07 -39.83
C GLY A 153 3.77 -12.49 -39.34
N ASP A 154 4.78 -12.67 -38.50
CA ASP A 154 5.14 -13.93 -37.88
C ASP A 154 4.49 -14.09 -36.51
N ARG A 155 4.40 -15.34 -36.07
CA ARG A 155 4.04 -15.66 -34.69
C ARG A 155 5.20 -16.39 -34.04
N VAL A 156 5.85 -15.70 -33.11
CA VAL A 156 7.06 -16.16 -32.41
C VAL A 156 6.72 -16.43 -30.95
N ILE A 157 7.13 -17.59 -30.43
CA ILE A 157 6.89 -18.04 -29.06
C ILE A 157 8.22 -18.57 -28.51
N GLY A 158 8.73 -17.98 -27.42
CA GLY A 158 9.89 -18.48 -26.67
C GLY A 158 9.55 -19.81 -26.01
N GLY A 159 8.74 -19.78 -24.95
CA GLY A 159 8.26 -20.98 -24.28
C GLY A 159 8.52 -20.98 -22.78
N ASP A 160 8.95 -22.11 -22.22
CA ASP A 160 9.37 -22.21 -20.81
C ASP A 160 10.90 -22.07 -20.73
N GLY A 161 11.45 -20.99 -20.18
CA GLY A 161 12.91 -20.79 -20.17
C GLY A 161 13.28 -19.33 -20.05
N ALA A 162 14.58 -19.03 -20.09
CA ALA A 162 15.03 -17.66 -20.32
C ALA A 162 15.36 -17.49 -21.81
N ASP A 163 14.38 -17.01 -22.57
CA ASP A 163 14.39 -17.05 -24.02
C ASP A 163 14.86 -15.73 -24.65
N THR A 164 15.35 -15.80 -25.89
CA THR A 164 15.54 -14.64 -26.75
C THR A 164 14.61 -14.76 -27.96
N ALA A 165 13.61 -13.89 -28.07
CA ALA A 165 12.61 -13.92 -29.13
C ALA A 165 12.65 -12.64 -29.99
N ASP A 166 12.72 -12.78 -31.30
CA ASP A 166 12.77 -11.67 -32.27
C ASP A 166 11.69 -11.84 -33.35
N GLY A 167 10.76 -10.89 -33.45
CA GLY A 167 9.70 -10.89 -34.47
C GLY A 167 10.25 -10.70 -35.89
N GLY A 168 11.23 -9.80 -36.04
CA GLY A 168 11.81 -9.46 -37.33
C GLY A 168 11.06 -8.33 -38.05
N PRO A 169 11.05 -8.31 -39.39
CA PRO A 169 10.34 -7.29 -40.16
C PRO A 169 8.91 -7.74 -40.52
N GLY A 170 7.92 -6.97 -40.12
CA GLY A 170 6.51 -7.29 -40.34
C GLY A 170 5.67 -6.88 -39.14
N PRO A 171 4.33 -6.89 -39.23
CA PRO A 171 3.47 -6.76 -38.06
C PRO A 171 3.35 -8.10 -37.34
N ASP A 172 4.18 -8.30 -36.32
CA ASP A 172 4.42 -9.61 -35.69
C ASP A 172 3.63 -9.82 -34.40
N THR A 173 3.53 -11.07 -33.98
CA THR A 173 3.03 -11.44 -32.64
C THR A 173 4.10 -12.24 -31.91
N VAL A 174 4.69 -11.64 -30.87
CA VAL A 174 5.82 -12.22 -30.14
C VAL A 174 5.43 -12.51 -28.69
N GLN A 175 5.75 -13.71 -28.21
CA GLN A 175 5.50 -14.14 -26.83
C GLN A 175 6.82 -14.63 -26.21
N GLY A 176 7.24 -14.03 -25.09
CA GLY A 176 8.38 -14.51 -24.30
C GLY A 176 8.05 -15.87 -23.71
N GLY A 177 7.17 -15.89 -22.71
CA GLY A 177 6.67 -17.12 -22.11
C GLY A 177 6.90 -17.13 -20.60
N ALA A 178 7.42 -18.23 -20.06
CA ALA A 178 7.69 -18.35 -18.64
C ALA A 178 9.19 -18.33 -18.37
N GLY A 179 9.67 -17.28 -17.70
CA GLY A 179 11.05 -17.06 -17.32
C GLY A 179 11.46 -15.64 -17.68
N ASN A 180 12.75 -15.33 -17.62
CA ASN A 180 13.21 -13.96 -17.81
C ASN A 180 13.68 -13.79 -19.25
N ASP A 181 12.82 -13.24 -20.10
CA ASP A 181 12.99 -13.26 -21.54
C ASP A 181 13.58 -11.96 -22.08
N THR A 182 14.20 -12.04 -23.25
CA THR A 182 14.57 -10.88 -24.07
C THR A 182 13.75 -10.90 -25.34
N VAL A 183 12.88 -9.92 -25.53
CA VAL A 183 11.91 -9.89 -26.62
C VAL A 183 12.11 -8.63 -27.48
N THR A 184 12.10 -8.79 -28.80
CA THR A 184 12.15 -7.70 -29.78
C THR A 184 11.02 -7.86 -30.78
N GLY A 185 10.21 -6.80 -30.99
CA GLY A 185 9.17 -6.77 -32.01
C GLY A 185 9.78 -6.65 -33.40
N GLY A 186 10.52 -5.57 -33.62
CA GLY A 186 11.29 -5.37 -34.84
C GLY A 186 10.75 -4.20 -35.64
N ALA A 187 10.33 -4.40 -36.89
CA ALA A 187 9.81 -3.32 -37.72
C ALA A 187 8.39 -3.63 -38.18
N GLY A 188 7.39 -2.90 -37.69
CA GLY A 188 6.00 -3.13 -37.97
C GLY A 188 5.12 -2.64 -36.82
N GLY A 189 3.83 -2.94 -36.86
CA GLY A 189 2.97 -2.69 -35.71
C GLY A 189 2.76 -4.00 -34.98
N ASP A 190 3.51 -4.21 -33.91
CA ASP A 190 3.70 -5.51 -33.29
C ASP A 190 2.80 -5.71 -32.08
N VAL A 191 2.54 -6.97 -31.75
CA VAL A 191 1.83 -7.37 -30.53
C VAL A 191 2.75 -8.25 -29.70
N ILE A 192 3.24 -7.71 -28.59
CA ILE A 192 4.26 -8.34 -27.76
C ILE A 192 3.70 -8.65 -26.38
N ALA A 193 3.98 -9.85 -25.87
CA ALA A 193 3.69 -10.26 -24.50
C ALA A 193 4.90 -10.95 -23.86
N GLY A 194 5.47 -10.37 -22.79
CA GLY A 194 6.52 -11.04 -21.99
C GLY A 194 5.96 -12.25 -21.24
N ASN A 195 4.81 -12.05 -20.60
CA ASN A 195 4.03 -13.00 -19.80
C ASN A 195 4.51 -13.15 -18.37
N GLY A 196 5.53 -13.96 -18.06
CA GLY A 196 5.85 -14.23 -16.66
C GLY A 196 7.34 -14.35 -16.40
N GLY A 197 7.86 -13.50 -15.53
CA GLY A 197 9.27 -13.38 -15.21
C GLY A 197 9.71 -11.93 -15.41
N ASP A 198 10.98 -11.62 -15.13
CA ASP A 198 11.48 -10.24 -15.30
C ASP A 198 12.00 -10.08 -16.74
N ASP A 199 11.17 -9.51 -17.61
CA ASP A 199 11.41 -9.49 -19.05
C ASP A 199 12.10 -8.20 -19.51
N ARG A 200 12.85 -8.30 -20.61
CA ARG A 200 13.39 -7.14 -21.34
C ARG A 200 12.77 -7.08 -22.72
N ILE A 201 11.96 -6.06 -22.98
CA ILE A 201 11.18 -5.93 -24.20
C ILE A 201 11.52 -4.64 -24.94
N ASP A 202 11.72 -4.76 -26.26
CA ASP A 202 11.91 -3.66 -27.21
C ASP A 202 10.84 -3.77 -28.31
N GLY A 203 9.94 -2.78 -28.42
CA GLY A 203 8.88 -2.73 -29.44
C GLY A 203 9.46 -2.58 -30.84
N GLY A 204 10.34 -1.59 -31.02
CA GLY A 204 11.05 -1.34 -32.26
C GLY A 204 10.45 -0.19 -33.09
N GLU A 205 10.29 -0.39 -34.39
CA GLU A 205 9.75 0.62 -35.31
C GLU A 205 8.28 0.35 -35.63
N GLY A 206 7.37 1.20 -35.18
CA GLY A 206 5.98 1.24 -35.62
C GLY A 206 5.03 1.49 -34.47
N GLY A 207 3.75 1.12 -34.62
CA GLY A 207 2.74 1.40 -33.59
C GLY A 207 2.44 0.13 -32.83
N ASP A 208 3.15 -0.08 -31.72
CA ASP A 208 3.25 -1.36 -31.05
C ASP A 208 2.27 -1.48 -29.89
N ARG A 209 1.94 -2.73 -29.55
CA ARG A 209 1.18 -3.06 -28.35
C ARG A 209 2.00 -4.03 -27.51
N VAL A 210 2.53 -3.53 -26.41
CA VAL A 210 3.43 -4.28 -25.52
C VAL A 210 2.78 -4.51 -24.16
N ASP A 211 2.81 -5.76 -23.70
CA ASP A 211 2.39 -6.19 -22.35
C ASP A 211 3.57 -6.92 -21.69
N GLY A 212 4.16 -6.33 -20.64
CA GLY A 212 5.26 -6.93 -19.87
C GLY A 212 4.83 -8.25 -19.26
N GLY A 213 3.84 -8.21 -18.38
CA GLY A 213 3.23 -9.40 -17.79
C GLY A 213 3.34 -9.39 -16.28
N ASP A 214 3.60 -10.55 -15.67
CA ASP A 214 3.92 -10.67 -14.25
C ASP A 214 5.45 -10.65 -14.07
N GLY A 215 6.00 -9.73 -13.29
CA GLY A 215 7.44 -9.61 -13.07
C GLY A 215 7.89 -8.16 -13.12
N GLY A 216 9.17 -7.89 -12.82
CA GLY A 216 9.74 -6.55 -12.94
C GLY A 216 10.32 -6.32 -14.32
N ASP A 217 9.51 -5.79 -15.22
CA ASP A 217 9.83 -5.73 -16.64
C ASP A 217 10.58 -4.45 -17.01
N THR A 218 11.43 -4.52 -18.04
CA THR A 218 12.01 -3.35 -18.71
C THR A 218 11.50 -3.28 -20.12
N VAL A 219 10.61 -2.33 -20.41
CA VAL A 219 9.95 -2.17 -21.70
C VAL A 219 10.32 -0.84 -22.34
N ASP A 220 10.73 -0.88 -23.60
CA ASP A 220 10.90 0.28 -24.48
C ASP A 220 9.93 0.13 -25.67
N GLY A 221 9.02 1.08 -25.85
CA GLY A 221 8.06 1.08 -26.97
C GLY A 221 8.75 1.35 -28.31
N GLY A 222 9.85 2.10 -28.31
CA GLY A 222 10.62 2.38 -29.52
C GLY A 222 10.13 3.64 -30.25
N SER A 223 9.74 3.51 -31.51
CA SER A 223 9.33 4.66 -32.33
C SER A 223 7.99 4.44 -32.99
N GLY A 224 7.09 5.39 -32.84
CA GLY A 224 5.72 5.36 -33.34
C GLY A 224 4.77 5.71 -32.21
N GLY A 225 3.52 5.26 -32.28
CA GLY A 225 2.53 5.59 -31.26
C GLY A 225 2.16 4.32 -30.53
N ASP A 226 2.76 4.12 -29.36
CA ASP A 226 2.86 2.82 -28.72
C ASP A 226 1.90 2.68 -27.55
N GLY A 227 1.42 1.45 -27.33
CA GLY A 227 0.63 1.07 -26.18
C GLY A 227 1.41 0.14 -25.28
N VAL A 228 2.08 0.70 -24.26
CA VAL A 228 2.94 -0.02 -23.32
C VAL A 228 2.18 -0.29 -22.01
N ASN A 229 2.16 -1.54 -21.56
CA ASN A 229 1.62 -1.95 -20.26
C ASN A 229 2.68 -2.79 -19.53
N GLY A 230 3.12 -2.35 -18.35
CA GLY A 230 4.06 -3.12 -17.52
C GLY A 230 3.41 -4.38 -16.97
N GLY A 231 2.22 -4.22 -16.39
CA GLY A 231 1.44 -5.35 -15.91
C GLY A 231 1.54 -5.47 -14.39
N GLY A 232 2.21 -6.48 -13.88
CA GLY A 232 2.29 -6.79 -12.47
C GLY A 232 3.71 -6.94 -11.99
N GLY A 233 4.30 -5.89 -11.43
CA GLY A 233 5.59 -5.93 -10.78
C GLY A 233 6.12 -4.51 -10.68
N ASN A 234 7.43 -4.34 -10.61
CA ASN A 234 8.01 -3.00 -10.55
C ASN A 234 8.72 -2.75 -11.88
N ASP A 235 8.03 -2.04 -12.76
CA ASP A 235 8.40 -1.99 -14.16
C ASP A 235 9.19 -0.72 -14.49
N VAL A 236 10.02 -0.79 -15.52
CA VAL A 236 10.72 0.34 -16.13
C VAL A 236 10.22 0.47 -17.56
N LEU A 237 9.39 1.48 -17.80
CA LEU A 237 8.66 1.66 -19.04
C LEU A 237 9.12 2.94 -19.74
N THR A 238 9.34 2.88 -21.05
CA THR A 238 9.55 4.05 -21.91
C THR A 238 8.61 3.95 -23.10
N GLY A 239 7.83 5.00 -23.38
CA GLY A 239 7.00 5.09 -24.59
C GLY A 239 7.89 5.21 -25.82
N GLY A 240 8.76 6.21 -25.83
CA GLY A 240 9.78 6.39 -26.85
C GLY A 240 9.53 7.63 -27.69
N ALA A 241 9.37 7.49 -28.99
CA ALA A 241 9.15 8.62 -29.89
C ALA A 241 7.80 8.53 -30.61
N GLY A 242 6.88 9.44 -30.30
CA GLY A 242 5.56 9.60 -30.86
C GLY A 242 4.53 9.76 -29.74
N ASP A 243 3.24 9.67 -30.05
CA ASP A 243 2.19 9.90 -29.04
C ASP A 243 1.85 8.57 -28.37
N ASP A 244 2.35 8.35 -27.15
CA ASP A 244 2.34 7.05 -26.49
C ASP A 244 1.29 6.94 -25.38
N ALA A 245 0.86 5.70 -25.10
CA ALA A 245 0.02 5.35 -23.97
C ALA A 245 0.76 4.34 -23.07
N VAL A 246 1.31 4.83 -21.96
CA VAL A 246 2.14 4.04 -21.05
C VAL A 246 1.39 3.76 -19.76
N ARG A 247 1.26 2.49 -19.39
CA ARG A 247 0.61 2.05 -18.14
C ARG A 247 1.57 1.24 -17.29
N GLY A 248 1.85 1.69 -16.07
CA GLY A 248 2.65 0.95 -15.08
C GLY A 248 1.98 -0.37 -14.73
N GLY A 249 0.80 -0.27 -14.11
CA GLY A 249 0.00 -1.44 -13.78
C GLY A 249 -0.02 -1.66 -12.29
N ALA A 250 0.65 -2.69 -11.78
CA ALA A 250 0.60 -3.05 -10.36
C ALA A 250 1.98 -3.25 -9.74
N GLY A 251 2.66 -2.16 -9.40
CA GLY A 251 3.74 -2.11 -8.43
C GLY A 251 4.34 -0.71 -8.44
N ASP A 252 5.59 -0.59 -8.01
CA ASP A 252 6.23 0.73 -7.99
C ASP A 252 6.97 0.93 -9.32
N ASP A 253 6.31 1.60 -10.26
CA ASP A 253 6.74 1.66 -11.64
C ASP A 253 7.54 2.94 -11.94
N THR A 254 8.48 2.86 -12.87
CA THR A 254 9.18 4.02 -13.44
C THR A 254 8.81 4.14 -14.91
N ALA A 255 7.99 5.12 -15.26
CA ALA A 255 7.53 5.35 -16.61
C ALA A 255 8.04 6.68 -17.18
N ALA A 256 8.49 6.67 -18.43
CA ALA A 256 8.77 7.85 -19.23
C ALA A 256 7.91 7.83 -20.50
N GLY A 257 7.28 8.96 -20.85
CA GLY A 257 6.56 9.10 -22.12
C GLY A 257 7.56 9.17 -23.26
N GLY A 258 8.29 10.27 -23.34
CA GLY A 258 9.40 10.42 -24.29
C GLY A 258 9.24 11.67 -25.13
N ASP A 259 9.36 11.56 -26.45
CA ASP A 259 9.07 12.65 -27.38
C ASP A 259 7.64 12.50 -27.90
N GLY A 260 6.73 13.44 -27.70
CA GLY A 260 5.35 13.38 -28.21
C GLY A 260 4.31 13.81 -27.18
N ASP A 261 3.03 13.76 -27.52
CA ASP A 261 1.95 14.07 -26.57
C ASP A 261 1.49 12.78 -25.87
N ASP A 262 2.00 12.49 -24.67
CA ASP A 262 1.85 11.17 -24.04
C ASP A 262 0.73 11.07 -22.98
N ASP A 263 0.17 9.87 -22.81
CA ASP A 263 -0.80 9.50 -21.77
C ASP A 263 -0.22 8.43 -20.84
N LEU A 264 0.23 8.86 -19.65
CA LEU A 264 0.86 8.02 -18.65
C LEU A 264 -0.10 7.73 -17.49
N ASP A 265 -0.30 6.45 -17.16
CA ASP A 265 -1.04 5.96 -15.99
C ASP A 265 -0.18 5.01 -15.16
N GLY A 266 0.24 5.41 -13.96
CA GLY A 266 1.09 4.61 -13.08
C GLY A 266 0.37 3.36 -12.55
N GLY A 267 -0.95 3.42 -12.38
CA GLY A 267 -1.70 2.32 -11.78
C GLY A 267 -1.53 2.22 -10.26
N LEU A 268 -1.28 1.02 -9.74
CA LEU A 268 -1.25 0.72 -8.30
C LEU A 268 0.17 0.63 -7.76
N GLY A 269 0.64 1.68 -7.09
CA GLY A 269 1.89 1.64 -6.34
C GLY A 269 2.45 3.04 -6.19
N ASP A 270 3.70 3.15 -5.74
CA ASP A 270 4.39 4.44 -5.65
C ASP A 270 5.20 4.68 -6.94
N ASP A 271 4.57 5.35 -7.91
CA ASP A 271 5.12 5.47 -9.26
C ASP A 271 5.97 6.73 -9.45
N ARG A 272 7.00 6.59 -10.30
CA ARG A 272 7.80 7.70 -10.81
C ARG A 272 7.48 7.87 -12.29
N MET A 273 6.84 8.98 -12.63
CA MET A 273 6.45 9.25 -14.02
C MET A 273 7.04 10.57 -14.53
N ASP A 274 7.57 10.53 -15.74
CA ASP A 274 8.15 11.64 -16.48
C ASP A 274 7.47 11.73 -17.85
N GLY A 275 6.72 12.79 -18.13
CA GLY A 275 6.03 12.94 -19.41
C GLY A 275 7.02 13.04 -20.57
N GLY A 276 8.14 13.73 -20.35
CA GLY A 276 9.13 13.99 -21.38
C GLY A 276 8.84 15.29 -22.11
N ALA A 277 8.88 15.25 -23.44
CA ALA A 277 8.77 16.40 -24.32
C ALA A 277 7.45 16.38 -25.10
N GLY A 278 6.51 17.25 -24.73
CA GLY A 278 5.26 17.44 -25.45
C GLY A 278 4.16 17.86 -24.48
N ASP A 279 2.90 17.77 -24.90
CA ASP A 279 1.76 18.14 -24.07
C ASP A 279 1.21 16.91 -23.31
N ASP A 280 1.85 16.53 -22.21
CA ASP A 280 1.58 15.23 -21.57
C ASP A 280 0.43 15.23 -20.54
N VAL A 281 -0.20 14.06 -20.42
CA VAL A 281 -1.15 13.72 -19.36
C VAL A 281 -0.52 12.66 -18.46
N VAL A 282 -0.31 13.00 -17.19
CA VAL A 282 0.35 12.11 -16.21
C VAL A 282 -0.56 11.86 -15.02
N GLU A 283 -0.96 10.61 -14.83
CA GLU A 283 -1.82 10.11 -13.75
C GLU A 283 -1.11 9.00 -12.95
N GLY A 284 -0.59 9.30 -11.76
CA GLY A 284 0.12 8.28 -10.96
C GLY A 284 -0.77 7.23 -10.28
N GLY A 285 -2.10 7.24 -10.47
CA GLY A 285 -2.99 6.32 -9.73
C GLY A 285 -2.91 6.44 -8.19
N PRO A 286 -3.44 5.47 -7.41
CA PRO A 286 -3.42 5.51 -5.94
C PRO A 286 -2.04 5.17 -5.34
N GLY A 287 -1.26 6.17 -4.94
CA GLY A 287 0.07 6.01 -4.31
C GLY A 287 0.71 7.33 -3.86
N LEU A 288 1.94 7.29 -3.35
CA LEU A 288 2.79 8.47 -3.13
C LEU A 288 3.62 8.75 -4.39
N ASN A 289 2.94 9.18 -5.45
CA ASN A 289 3.54 9.33 -6.77
C ASN A 289 4.42 10.58 -6.88
N ASN A 290 5.48 10.48 -7.67
CA ASN A 290 6.36 11.61 -8.00
C ASN A 290 6.33 11.87 -9.50
N CYS A 291 5.45 12.77 -9.93
CA CYS A 291 5.44 13.27 -11.30
C CYS A 291 6.51 14.37 -11.45
N VAL A 292 7.43 14.19 -12.41
CA VAL A 292 8.37 15.23 -12.80
C VAL A 292 7.73 16.03 -13.93
N ALA A 293 7.35 17.27 -13.65
CA ALA A 293 6.93 18.19 -14.70
C ALA A 293 8.17 18.79 -15.36
N ASP A 294 8.21 18.86 -16.70
CA ASP A 294 9.25 19.65 -17.38
C ASP A 294 9.01 21.14 -17.11
N ASN A 295 10.05 21.80 -16.62
CA ASN A 295 10.02 23.22 -16.26
C ASN A 295 10.19 24.13 -17.48
N ASN A 296 10.41 23.56 -18.68
CA ASN A 296 10.65 24.28 -19.92
C ASN A 296 9.48 24.26 -20.91
N ASP A 297 8.42 23.48 -20.66
CA ASP A 297 7.26 23.48 -21.53
C ASP A 297 6.30 24.66 -21.24
N THR A 298 5.79 25.26 -22.32
CA THR A 298 4.88 26.40 -22.30
C THR A 298 3.40 26.01 -22.38
N SER A 299 3.09 24.73 -22.64
CA SER A 299 1.73 24.16 -22.63
C SER A 299 1.35 23.57 -21.27
N GLY A 300 2.35 23.04 -20.56
CA GLY A 300 2.33 22.53 -19.20
C GLY A 300 1.74 21.13 -19.07
N ASP A 301 2.58 20.16 -18.74
CA ASP A 301 2.19 18.80 -18.34
C ASP A 301 1.13 18.88 -17.24
N ARG A 302 0.11 18.03 -17.34
CA ARG A 302 -0.96 17.97 -16.35
C ARG A 302 -0.73 16.82 -15.37
N CYS A 303 0.03 17.09 -14.30
CA CYS A 303 0.04 16.22 -13.12
C CYS A 303 -1.29 16.32 -12.37
N THR A 304 -2.04 15.22 -12.26
CA THR A 304 -3.42 15.26 -11.76
C THR A 304 -3.60 15.03 -10.25
N ASP A 305 -2.58 14.59 -9.49
CA ASP A 305 -2.68 14.30 -8.04
C ASP A 305 -1.92 15.31 -7.14
N LEU A 306 -2.48 16.51 -6.93
CA LEU A 306 -1.83 17.60 -6.18
C LEU A 306 -2.77 18.38 -5.24
N ARG A 307 -4.04 18.01 -5.07
CA ARG A 307 -5.06 18.84 -4.41
C ARG A 307 -5.73 18.11 -3.26
N ALA A 308 -5.70 18.71 -2.07
CA ALA A 308 -6.50 18.22 -0.94
C ALA A 308 -8.00 18.14 -1.28
N PRO A 309 -8.73 17.15 -0.73
CA PRO A 309 -10.15 16.93 -1.02
C PRO A 309 -10.99 18.17 -0.70
N ARG A 310 -12.02 18.45 -1.49
CA ARG A 310 -12.89 19.62 -1.34
C ARG A 310 -14.35 19.23 -1.10
N LEU A 311 -15.03 20.03 -0.30
CA LEU A 311 -16.48 19.99 -0.13
C LEU A 311 -17.16 20.80 -1.24
N ASP A 312 -18.16 20.22 -1.92
CA ASP A 312 -19.15 21.02 -2.65
C ASP A 312 -20.00 21.77 -1.62
N LEU A 313 -19.73 23.07 -1.47
CA LEU A 313 -20.31 23.95 -0.44
C LEU A 313 -21.85 24.01 -0.49
N THR A 314 -22.48 23.64 -1.60
CA THR A 314 -23.94 23.66 -1.75
C THR A 314 -24.59 22.31 -1.48
N SER A 315 -23.79 21.25 -1.37
CA SER A 315 -24.28 19.87 -1.25
C SER A 315 -24.60 19.44 0.18
N LEU A 316 -23.98 20.09 1.17
CA LEU A 316 -24.09 19.74 2.58
C LEU A 316 -25.52 19.98 3.08
N ARG A 317 -26.21 18.89 3.45
CA ARG A 317 -27.62 18.94 3.85
C ARG A 317 -27.98 17.87 4.86
N TRP A 318 -29.04 18.13 5.62
CA TRP A 318 -29.67 17.11 6.45
C TRP A 318 -30.47 16.12 5.59
N VAL A 319 -30.37 14.83 5.93
CA VAL A 319 -31.21 13.78 5.31
C VAL A 319 -32.57 13.70 6.00
N THR A 320 -32.59 13.94 7.32
CA THR A 320 -33.81 14.05 8.14
C THR A 320 -34.12 15.51 8.44
N GLU A 321 -35.32 15.80 8.96
CA GLU A 321 -35.62 17.15 9.43
C GLU A 321 -34.59 17.59 10.50
N PRO A 322 -34.05 18.83 10.47
CA PRO A 322 -33.07 19.32 11.44
C PRO A 322 -33.74 19.70 12.75
N ALA A 323 -34.53 18.77 13.31
CA ALA A 323 -35.20 18.90 14.59
C ALA A 323 -35.09 17.56 15.34
N ALA A 324 -34.77 17.63 16.63
CA ALA A 324 -34.69 16.46 17.50
C ALA A 324 -35.32 16.76 18.86
N ASP A 325 -36.14 15.83 19.35
CA ASP A 325 -36.54 15.79 20.75
C ASP A 325 -35.50 14.98 21.53
N ASN A 326 -34.93 15.58 22.58
CA ASN A 326 -33.81 14.99 23.32
C ASN A 326 -34.27 13.98 24.40
N ALA A 327 -35.49 13.47 24.33
CA ALA A 327 -36.02 12.49 25.29
C ALA A 327 -35.27 11.15 25.27
N ALA A 328 -34.61 10.81 24.15
CA ALA A 328 -33.77 9.64 23.97
C ALA A 328 -32.64 9.93 22.96
N ASP A 329 -31.67 9.04 22.86
CA ASP A 329 -30.61 9.12 21.87
C ASP A 329 -31.22 9.15 20.45
N THR A 330 -30.85 10.16 19.66
CA THR A 330 -31.42 10.41 18.33
C THR A 330 -30.34 10.29 17.27
N VAL A 331 -30.58 9.44 16.27
CA VAL A 331 -29.66 9.30 15.13
C VAL A 331 -29.82 10.47 14.17
N LEU A 332 -28.70 11.07 13.80
CA LEU A 332 -28.59 12.18 12.87
C LEU A 332 -27.96 11.71 11.57
N ARG A 333 -28.43 12.26 10.45
CA ARG A 333 -27.95 11.91 9.11
C ARG A 333 -27.74 13.14 8.25
N LEU A 334 -26.57 13.25 7.65
CA LEU A 334 -26.21 14.32 6.70
C LEU A 334 -25.68 13.72 5.40
N ARG A 335 -25.82 14.47 4.31
CA ARG A 335 -25.16 14.17 3.04
C ARG A 335 -24.32 15.33 2.57
N ALA A 336 -23.20 15.00 1.95
CA ALA A 336 -22.33 15.96 1.30
C ALA A 336 -21.70 15.33 0.06
N LYS A 337 -21.57 16.11 -1.01
CA LYS A 337 -20.71 15.79 -2.14
C LYS A 337 -19.31 16.32 -1.85
N VAL A 338 -18.34 15.46 -2.06
CA VAL A 338 -16.92 15.78 -1.96
C VAL A 338 -16.26 15.46 -3.29
N THR A 339 -15.25 16.25 -3.62
CA THR A 339 -14.43 16.06 -4.80
C THR A 339 -12.99 15.91 -4.38
N ASP A 340 -12.33 14.95 -4.97
CA ASP A 340 -10.95 14.57 -4.72
C ASP A 340 -10.30 14.19 -6.05
N ASP A 341 -9.00 14.36 -6.16
CA ASP A 341 -8.22 14.07 -7.36
C ASP A 341 -7.80 12.61 -7.47
N ARG A 342 -8.75 11.71 -7.16
CA ARG A 342 -8.70 10.25 -7.33
C ARG A 342 -8.00 9.44 -6.23
N SER A 343 -7.38 10.07 -5.24
CA SER A 343 -6.79 9.39 -4.06
C SER A 343 -7.83 8.69 -3.16
N GLY A 344 -9.08 9.19 -3.16
CA GLY A 344 -10.21 8.60 -2.45
C GLY A 344 -10.29 8.99 -0.97
N MET A 345 -11.52 9.13 -0.46
CA MET A 345 -11.76 9.62 0.90
C MET A 345 -11.54 8.54 1.97
N THR A 346 -10.79 8.89 3.02
CA THR A 346 -10.70 8.09 4.27
C THR A 346 -11.63 8.62 5.35
N TYR A 347 -11.86 9.95 5.36
CA TYR A 347 -12.56 10.59 6.45
C TYR A 347 -13.43 11.76 5.99
N VAL A 348 -14.68 11.78 6.46
CA VAL A 348 -15.63 12.88 6.31
C VAL A 348 -16.30 13.10 7.65
N GLN A 349 -16.04 14.24 8.28
CA GLN A 349 -16.57 14.62 9.60
C GLN A 349 -17.20 16.01 9.56
N VAL A 350 -18.30 16.14 10.28
CA VAL A 350 -19.00 17.40 10.52
C VAL A 350 -19.17 17.59 12.02
N THR A 351 -18.73 18.74 12.54
CA THR A 351 -18.82 19.07 13.97
C THR A 351 -19.73 20.26 14.19
N PHE A 352 -20.64 20.13 15.15
CA PHE A 352 -21.58 21.15 15.60
C PHE A 352 -21.20 21.66 16.98
N ARG A 353 -21.37 22.97 17.17
CA ARG A 353 -21.30 23.63 18.47
C ARG A 353 -22.72 23.77 19.03
N GLY A 354 -22.88 23.41 20.31
CA GLY A 354 -24.14 23.55 21.00
C GLY A 354 -24.54 25.00 21.31
N PRO A 355 -25.79 25.22 21.75
CA PRO A 355 -26.38 26.55 21.93
C PRO A 355 -25.82 27.31 23.15
N ASP A 356 -25.25 26.61 24.12
CA ASP A 356 -24.58 27.21 25.28
C ASP A 356 -23.09 26.86 25.29
N SER A 357 -22.27 27.68 25.95
CA SER A 357 -20.81 27.52 25.97
C SER A 357 -20.33 26.27 26.74
N GLY A 358 -21.22 25.61 27.49
CA GLY A 358 -20.93 24.39 28.24
C GLY A 358 -21.48 23.12 27.58
N ALA A 359 -22.14 23.24 26.42
CA ALA A 359 -22.67 22.13 25.68
C ALA A 359 -21.51 21.39 24.98
N PRO A 360 -21.46 20.06 25.06
CA PRO A 360 -20.43 19.27 24.37
C PRO A 360 -20.54 19.49 22.87
N ALA A 361 -19.42 19.44 22.13
CA ALA A 361 -19.48 19.45 20.68
C ALA A 361 -20.11 18.14 20.18
N LEU A 362 -20.98 18.25 19.18
CA LEU A 362 -21.63 17.10 18.54
C LEU A 362 -20.91 16.80 17.23
N THR A 363 -20.42 15.58 17.07
CA THR A 363 -19.71 15.15 15.86
C THR A 363 -20.54 14.14 15.07
N VAL A 364 -20.59 14.30 13.76
CA VAL A 364 -21.32 13.46 12.81
C VAL A 364 -20.37 13.03 11.68
N GLY A 365 -20.32 11.73 11.38
CA GLY A 365 -19.34 11.17 10.46
C GLY A 365 -18.02 10.85 11.14
N PHE A 366 -17.67 9.56 11.16
CA PHE A 366 -16.39 9.03 11.68
C PHE A 366 -16.13 7.67 11.04
N HIS A 367 -14.98 7.48 10.36
CA HIS A 367 -14.49 6.21 9.78
C HIS A 367 -15.46 5.36 8.91
N ALA A 368 -16.64 5.88 8.54
CA ALA A 368 -17.68 5.11 7.86
C ALA A 368 -18.74 6.01 7.21
N ALA A 369 -18.34 7.03 6.45
CA ALA A 369 -19.31 7.73 5.61
C ALA A 369 -19.68 6.79 4.45
N GLU A 370 -20.97 6.49 4.30
CA GLU A 370 -21.44 5.55 3.28
C GLU A 370 -21.50 6.26 1.92
N LEU A 371 -20.82 5.71 0.91
CA LEU A 371 -20.90 6.22 -0.46
C LEU A 371 -22.30 5.95 -1.00
N VAL A 372 -23.05 7.01 -1.26
CA VAL A 372 -24.43 6.94 -1.75
C VAL A 372 -24.47 6.86 -3.27
N SER A 373 -23.58 7.58 -3.95
CA SER A 373 -23.48 7.65 -5.41
C SER A 373 -22.16 8.27 -5.85
N GLY A 374 -21.67 7.91 -7.03
CA GLY A 374 -20.37 8.35 -7.54
C GLY A 374 -19.26 7.38 -7.14
N GLU A 375 -18.03 7.88 -7.07
CA GLU A 375 -16.83 7.11 -6.71
C GLU A 375 -16.25 7.61 -5.39
N LEU A 376 -15.35 6.85 -4.77
CA LEU A 376 -14.77 7.22 -3.46
C LEU A 376 -14.01 8.55 -3.48
N HIS A 377 -13.57 9.01 -4.65
CA HIS A 377 -12.92 10.31 -4.82
C HIS A 377 -13.91 11.41 -5.27
N ASN A 378 -14.94 11.08 -6.06
CA ASN A 378 -15.95 12.04 -6.52
C ASN A 378 -17.36 11.52 -6.21
N GLY A 379 -17.71 11.58 -4.93
CA GLY A 379 -18.85 10.87 -4.37
C GLY A 379 -19.76 11.75 -3.52
N GLU A 380 -21.02 11.36 -3.44
CA GLU A 380 -21.93 11.81 -2.38
C GLU A 380 -21.87 10.83 -1.21
N PHE A 381 -21.54 11.33 -0.03
CA PHE A 381 -21.40 10.54 1.18
C PHE A 381 -22.53 10.83 2.17
N GLU A 382 -23.09 9.80 2.78
CA GLU A 382 -24.00 9.91 3.93
C GLU A 382 -23.23 9.66 5.23
N MET A 383 -23.32 10.62 6.15
CA MET A 383 -22.66 10.58 7.46
C MET A 383 -23.69 10.37 8.55
N HIS A 384 -23.39 9.49 9.51
CA HIS A 384 -24.25 9.20 10.66
C HIS A 384 -23.59 9.69 11.97
N GLY A 385 -24.43 10.11 12.91
CA GLY A 385 -24.02 10.54 14.25
C GLY A 385 -25.17 10.37 15.23
N THR A 386 -24.90 10.50 16.53
CA THR A 386 -25.92 10.37 17.57
C THR A 386 -25.95 11.62 18.44
N LEU A 387 -27.13 12.22 18.59
CA LEU A 387 -27.41 13.23 19.61
C LEU A 387 -27.82 12.49 20.90
N PRO A 388 -27.03 12.56 21.99
CA PRO A 388 -27.39 11.91 23.24
C PRO A 388 -28.67 12.47 23.85
N ALA A 389 -29.40 11.64 24.58
CA ALA A 389 -30.52 12.08 25.40
C ALA A 389 -30.11 13.22 26.35
N LEU A 390 -31.05 14.13 26.62
CA LEU A 390 -30.89 15.28 27.51
C LEU A 390 -29.83 16.32 27.06
N SER A 391 -29.34 16.23 25.81
CA SER A 391 -28.47 17.25 25.20
C SER A 391 -29.07 18.66 25.29
N ALA A 392 -28.23 19.70 25.32
CA ALA A 392 -28.67 21.09 25.45
C ALA A 392 -29.75 21.48 24.40
N THR A 393 -30.83 22.11 24.86
CA THR A 393 -31.91 22.60 23.98
C THR A 393 -31.53 23.93 23.31
N GLY A 394 -31.95 24.10 22.07
CA GLY A 394 -31.67 25.29 21.26
C GLY A 394 -31.09 24.93 19.90
N ASP A 395 -30.51 25.93 19.25
CA ASP A 395 -29.94 25.80 17.91
C ASP A 395 -28.49 25.31 18.00
N TRP A 396 -28.23 24.11 17.48
CA TRP A 396 -26.88 23.57 17.29
C TRP A 396 -26.38 23.96 15.91
N THR A 397 -25.29 24.72 15.86
CA THR A 397 -24.77 25.32 14.64
C THR A 397 -23.51 24.60 14.15
N LEU A 398 -23.37 24.47 12.83
CA LEU A 398 -22.16 23.95 12.20
C LEU A 398 -20.94 24.76 12.64
N SER A 399 -19.90 24.07 13.10
CA SER A 399 -18.63 24.68 13.52
C SER A 399 -17.44 24.21 12.72
N GLU A 400 -17.49 22.99 12.17
CA GLU A 400 -16.37 22.45 11.40
C GLU A 400 -16.82 21.40 10.39
N VAL A 401 -16.16 21.36 9.23
CA VAL A 401 -16.14 20.19 8.33
C VAL A 401 -14.69 19.80 8.12
N TYR A 402 -14.38 18.51 8.29
CA TYR A 402 -13.04 17.97 8.12
C TYR A 402 -13.08 16.79 7.13
N LEU A 403 -12.26 16.88 6.09
CA LEU A 403 -12.11 15.91 5.02
C LEU A 403 -10.67 15.41 5.01
N GLN A 404 -10.46 14.10 4.88
CA GLN A 404 -9.12 13.51 4.70
C GLN A 404 -9.17 12.40 3.66
N ASP A 405 -8.18 12.38 2.77
CA ASP A 405 -8.01 11.34 1.76
C ASP A 405 -7.16 10.16 2.28
N ARG A 406 -6.84 9.18 1.43
CA ARG A 406 -6.03 8.00 1.77
C ARG A 406 -4.53 8.29 1.89
N VAL A 407 -4.07 9.37 1.28
CA VAL A 407 -2.68 9.84 1.38
C VAL A 407 -2.49 10.88 2.50
N HIS A 408 -3.45 10.95 3.43
CA HIS A 408 -3.47 11.79 4.63
C HIS A 408 -3.44 13.31 4.40
N ARG A 409 -3.71 13.79 3.18
CA ARG A 409 -3.97 15.22 2.94
C ARG A 409 -5.38 15.53 3.42
N TYR A 410 -5.59 16.75 3.90
CA TYR A 410 -6.87 17.11 4.49
C TYR A 410 -7.28 18.54 4.22
N SER A 411 -8.59 18.74 4.25
CA SER A 411 -9.26 20.03 4.21
C SER A 411 -10.10 20.23 5.45
N ARG A 412 -9.87 21.34 6.15
CA ARG A 412 -10.57 21.72 7.37
C ARG A 412 -11.27 23.06 7.18
N TYR A 413 -12.60 23.03 7.16
CA TYR A 413 -13.46 24.20 7.10
C TYR A 413 -13.86 24.59 8.51
N THR A 414 -13.28 25.65 9.07
CA THR A 414 -13.68 26.20 10.38
C THR A 414 -14.80 27.23 10.16
N VAL A 415 -16.00 26.95 10.68
CA VAL A 415 -17.22 27.73 10.41
C VAL A 415 -17.58 28.59 11.63
N GLN A 416 -17.79 29.88 11.39
CA GLN A 416 -18.23 30.86 12.36
C GLN A 416 -19.76 30.92 12.47
N ALA A 417 -20.25 31.53 13.55
CA ALA A 417 -21.67 31.85 13.69
C ALA A 417 -22.13 32.74 12.52
N GLY A 418 -23.12 32.26 11.76
CA GLY A 418 -23.58 32.91 10.52
C GLY A 418 -23.10 32.24 9.23
N GLY A 419 -22.29 31.19 9.31
CA GLY A 419 -21.92 30.33 8.18
C GLY A 419 -20.65 30.76 7.43
N ALA A 420 -20.03 31.88 7.80
CA ALA A 420 -18.72 32.26 7.25
C ALA A 420 -17.67 31.22 7.65
N PHE A 421 -16.83 30.74 6.74
CA PHE A 421 -15.79 29.76 7.05
C PHE A 421 -14.40 30.22 6.66
N THR A 422 -13.42 29.63 7.32
CA THR A 422 -12.00 29.64 6.94
C THR A 422 -11.57 28.22 6.58
N LEU A 423 -11.02 28.04 5.39
CA LEU A 423 -10.52 26.75 4.92
C LEU A 423 -9.01 26.65 5.13
N TYR A 424 -8.60 25.52 5.68
CA TYR A 424 -7.21 25.11 5.86
C TYR A 424 -6.96 23.81 5.09
N THR A 425 -5.89 23.75 4.30
CA THR A 425 -5.43 22.53 3.62
C THR A 425 -3.97 22.24 3.91
N THR A 426 -3.58 20.97 3.79
CA THR A 426 -2.18 20.52 3.92
C THR A 426 -1.30 20.91 2.74
N VAL A 427 -1.87 21.02 1.53
CA VAL A 427 -1.12 21.28 0.29
C VAL A 427 -0.88 22.77 0.07
N ASP A 428 -1.85 23.65 0.39
CA ASP A 428 -1.77 25.07 0.02
C ASP A 428 -1.02 25.96 1.04
N GLY A 429 -0.21 25.38 1.93
CA GLY A 429 0.69 26.14 2.81
C GLY A 429 0.04 27.29 3.60
N TYR A 430 -1.20 27.11 4.09
CA TYR A 430 -2.00 28.13 4.80
C TYR A 430 -2.62 29.25 3.94
N ASN A 431 -3.02 28.97 2.70
CA ASN A 431 -3.90 29.89 1.97
C ASN A 431 -5.30 29.94 2.60
N VAL A 432 -5.63 31.07 3.21
CA VAL A 432 -6.94 31.33 3.84
C VAL A 432 -7.98 31.63 2.75
N GLN A 433 -8.68 30.59 2.29
CA GLN A 433 -9.91 30.80 1.54
C GLN A 433 -11.07 31.06 2.51
N THR A 434 -11.89 32.06 2.17
CA THR A 434 -13.09 32.41 2.93
C THR A 434 -14.32 32.29 2.05
N GLY A 435 -15.43 31.86 2.64
CA GLY A 435 -16.70 31.72 1.95
C GLY A 435 -17.83 31.56 2.94
N THR A 436 -19.01 31.18 2.45
CA THR A 436 -20.17 30.86 3.29
C THR A 436 -20.62 29.43 3.05
N LEU A 437 -20.79 28.69 4.14
CA LEU A 437 -21.33 27.35 4.17
C LEU A 437 -22.64 27.40 4.95
N ALA A 438 -23.74 27.15 4.24
CA ALA A 438 -25.08 27.28 4.80
C ALA A 438 -25.67 25.89 5.08
N LEU A 439 -25.73 25.53 6.36
CA LEU A 439 -26.48 24.38 6.85
C LEU A 439 -27.45 24.89 7.93
N PRO A 440 -28.77 24.64 7.81
CA PRO A 440 -29.72 25.01 8.85
C PRO A 440 -29.31 24.40 10.21
N PRO A 441 -29.42 25.14 11.32
CA PRO A 441 -29.08 24.61 12.63
C PRO A 441 -30.00 23.45 13.00
N LEU A 442 -29.45 22.48 13.74
CA LEU A 442 -30.25 21.43 14.36
C LEU A 442 -30.98 22.00 15.57
N LYS A 443 -32.31 22.01 15.52
CA LYS A 443 -33.16 22.48 16.62
C LYS A 443 -33.41 21.35 17.61
N VAL A 444 -32.88 21.50 18.82
CA VAL A 444 -33.08 20.52 19.89
C VAL A 444 -34.11 21.03 20.89
N THR A 445 -35.14 20.23 21.14
CA THR A 445 -36.21 20.51 22.12
C THR A 445 -36.27 19.43 23.19
N GLY A 446 -36.97 19.70 24.29
CA GLY A 446 -37.19 18.75 25.38
C GLY A 446 -36.60 19.23 26.70
N ALA A 447 -36.27 18.30 27.59
CA ALA A 447 -35.62 18.61 28.86
C ALA A 447 -34.10 18.52 28.68
N ALA A 448 -33.37 19.62 28.90
CA ALA A 448 -31.92 19.61 28.85
C ALA A 448 -31.32 19.48 30.24
N ASP A 449 -30.26 18.68 30.32
CA ASP A 449 -29.32 18.78 31.42
C ASP A 449 -28.54 20.10 31.30
N ALA A 450 -28.59 20.91 32.36
CA ALA A 450 -27.96 22.22 32.40
C ALA A 450 -26.63 22.21 33.16
N GLN A 451 -26.32 21.15 33.91
CA GLN A 451 -25.21 21.13 34.84
C GLN A 451 -24.45 19.82 34.80
N ALA A 452 -23.15 19.91 34.46
CA ALA A 452 -22.25 18.77 34.62
C ALA A 452 -22.24 18.26 36.08
N PRO A 453 -21.92 16.98 36.33
CA PRO A 453 -21.99 16.39 37.66
C PRO A 453 -21.09 17.08 38.68
N VAL A 454 -21.45 16.96 39.95
CA VAL A 454 -20.72 17.52 41.08
C VAL A 454 -20.25 16.40 42.00
N ALA A 455 -18.95 16.34 42.25
CA ALA A 455 -18.39 15.48 43.29
C ALA A 455 -18.37 16.19 44.65
N ASP A 456 -18.41 15.41 45.73
CA ASP A 456 -18.13 15.86 47.09
C ASP A 456 -16.79 15.26 47.57
N PRO A 457 -15.65 15.96 47.35
CA PRO A 457 -14.34 15.49 47.78
C PRO A 457 -14.22 15.31 49.30
N ALA A 458 -14.94 16.10 50.11
CA ALA A 458 -14.85 16.03 51.58
C ALA A 458 -15.45 14.73 52.13
N ARG A 459 -16.32 14.08 51.38
CA ARG A 459 -16.92 12.77 51.70
C ARG A 459 -16.28 11.62 50.92
N ALA A 460 -15.26 11.88 50.11
CA ALA A 460 -14.56 10.83 49.39
C ALA A 460 -13.71 10.00 50.38
N VAL A 461 -13.80 8.68 50.27
CA VAL A 461 -13.14 7.75 51.19
C VAL A 461 -12.43 6.65 50.43
N TRP A 462 -11.20 6.35 50.84
CA TRP A 462 -10.50 5.17 50.34
C TRP A 462 -11.20 3.91 50.86
N ALA A 463 -11.59 3.03 49.94
CA ALA A 463 -12.03 1.68 50.26
C ALA A 463 -10.82 0.75 50.52
N THR A 464 -9.63 1.15 50.06
CA THR A 464 -8.35 0.53 50.40
C THR A 464 -7.74 1.21 51.63
N ALA A 465 -6.87 0.52 52.37
CA ALA A 465 -6.08 1.14 53.44
C ALA A 465 -5.24 2.31 52.90
N THR A 466 -5.10 3.37 53.71
CA THR A 466 -4.34 4.56 53.33
C THR A 466 -2.82 4.41 53.46
N GLU A 467 -2.36 3.34 54.11
CA GLU A 467 -0.95 2.95 54.16
C GLU A 467 -0.76 1.72 53.28
N ILE A 468 0.12 1.83 52.30
CA ILE A 468 0.43 0.76 51.36
C ILE A 468 1.94 0.60 51.23
N ASP A 469 2.40 -0.65 51.15
CA ASP A 469 3.76 -0.96 50.75
C ASP A 469 3.85 -1.12 49.23
N ASN A 470 4.98 -0.74 48.66
CA ASN A 470 5.25 -0.81 47.23
C ASN A 470 6.01 -2.09 46.81
N SER A 471 5.97 -3.16 47.61
CA SER A 471 6.72 -4.40 47.29
C SER A 471 6.12 -5.21 46.13
N ALA A 472 4.86 -4.93 45.79
CA ALA A 472 4.13 -5.52 44.67
C ALA A 472 3.06 -4.51 44.19
N ASP A 473 2.48 -4.76 43.01
CA ASP A 473 1.38 -3.96 42.50
C ASP A 473 0.18 -3.99 43.46
N ARG A 474 -0.39 -2.81 43.75
CA ARG A 474 -1.52 -2.64 44.67
C ARG A 474 -2.68 -1.94 43.96
N THR A 475 -3.84 -2.59 43.90
CA THR A 475 -5.08 -1.90 43.48
C THR A 475 -5.57 -0.99 44.61
N VAL A 476 -5.71 0.29 44.31
CA VAL A 476 -6.31 1.28 45.21
C VAL A 476 -7.70 1.66 44.71
N ARG A 477 -8.62 1.86 45.65
CA ARG A 477 -10.03 2.17 45.34
C ARG A 477 -10.49 3.37 46.14
N LEU A 478 -10.98 4.39 45.44
CA LEU A 478 -11.54 5.59 46.02
C LEU A 478 -13.03 5.63 45.75
N ARG A 479 -13.83 5.86 46.78
CA ARG A 479 -15.27 6.07 46.67
C ARG A 479 -15.56 7.55 46.71
N VAL A 480 -16.17 8.07 45.65
CA VAL A 480 -16.48 9.48 45.47
C VAL A 480 -18.00 9.63 45.39
N PRO A 481 -18.63 10.33 46.34
CA PRO A 481 -20.03 10.73 46.19
C PRO A 481 -20.17 11.74 45.06
N VAL A 482 -21.11 11.49 44.16
CA VAL A 482 -21.41 12.32 43.00
C VAL A 482 -22.91 12.57 42.95
N THR A 483 -23.28 13.82 42.73
CA THR A 483 -24.64 14.25 42.48
C THR A 483 -24.72 14.93 41.12
N ASP A 484 -25.87 14.81 40.49
CA ASP A 484 -26.19 15.37 39.19
C ASP A 484 -27.67 15.77 39.20
N ASP A 485 -28.05 16.76 38.40
CA ASP A 485 -29.41 17.30 38.40
C ASP A 485 -30.38 16.46 37.55
N LEU A 486 -29.91 15.85 36.45
CA LEU A 486 -30.79 15.16 35.51
C LEU A 486 -30.18 13.93 34.83
N SER A 487 -29.09 14.06 34.07
CA SER A 487 -28.61 12.96 33.20
C SER A 487 -27.83 11.88 33.94
N GLY A 488 -27.38 12.20 35.15
CA GLY A 488 -26.59 11.34 36.02
C GLY A 488 -25.16 11.19 35.51
N ALA A 489 -24.24 10.95 36.45
CA ALA A 489 -22.87 10.65 36.08
C ALA A 489 -22.81 9.37 35.21
N ALA A 490 -21.91 9.39 34.23
CA ALA A 490 -21.58 8.28 33.35
C ALA A 490 -20.16 7.78 33.61
N LYS A 491 -19.23 8.69 33.93
CA LYS A 491 -17.82 8.36 34.18
C LYS A 491 -17.22 9.28 35.24
N VAL A 492 -16.43 8.70 36.14
CA VAL A 492 -15.63 9.42 37.14
C VAL A 492 -14.18 8.98 37.00
N THR A 493 -13.27 9.94 36.91
CA THR A 493 -11.83 9.67 36.79
C THR A 493 -11.04 10.58 37.72
N ALA A 494 -9.97 10.07 38.30
CA ALA A 494 -9.05 10.87 39.11
C ALA A 494 -7.59 10.55 38.76
N THR A 495 -6.70 11.43 39.17
CA THR A 495 -5.25 11.26 39.05
C THR A 495 -4.62 11.34 40.44
N LEU A 496 -3.74 10.39 40.76
CA LEU A 496 -3.00 10.34 42.01
C LEU A 496 -1.52 10.64 41.74
N ASP A 497 -0.98 11.67 42.39
CA ASP A 497 0.41 12.12 42.22
C ASP A 497 1.19 12.05 43.55
N GLY A 498 2.46 11.66 43.44
CA GLY A 498 3.41 11.61 44.55
C GLY A 498 4.20 12.91 44.72
N ALA A 499 4.83 13.09 45.87
CA ALA A 499 5.71 14.24 46.11
C ALA A 499 7.03 14.10 45.32
N GLY A 500 7.18 14.81 44.19
CA GLY A 500 8.42 14.93 43.42
C GLY A 500 8.19 15.29 41.95
N LEU A 501 9.11 16.05 41.33
CA LEU A 501 8.98 16.53 39.93
C LEU A 501 8.99 15.42 38.86
N ASP A 502 9.44 14.22 39.22
CA ASP A 502 9.54 13.04 38.35
C ASP A 502 8.63 11.88 38.77
N ALA A 503 7.71 12.10 39.72
CA ALA A 503 6.80 11.05 40.17
C ALA A 503 5.69 10.85 39.10
N PRO A 504 5.56 9.64 38.53
CA PRO A 504 4.56 9.37 37.51
C PRO A 504 3.15 9.37 38.09
N ALA A 505 2.20 9.93 37.34
CA ALA A 505 0.80 10.03 37.73
C ALA A 505 0.09 8.67 37.63
N VAL A 506 -0.68 8.30 38.66
CA VAL A 506 -1.46 7.06 38.69
C VAL A 506 -2.93 7.38 38.37
N PRO A 507 -3.46 6.97 37.20
CA PRO A 507 -4.85 7.21 36.86
C PRO A 507 -5.78 6.25 37.61
N LEU A 508 -6.89 6.79 38.10
CA LEU A 508 -8.00 6.06 38.69
C LEU A 508 -9.23 6.22 37.79
N ASN A 509 -9.83 5.13 37.35
CA ASN A 509 -11.00 5.14 36.47
C ASN A 509 -12.17 4.42 37.14
N GLY A 510 -13.40 4.90 36.93
CA GLY A 510 -14.60 4.18 37.35
C GLY A 510 -15.83 4.55 36.55
N THR A 511 -16.53 3.52 36.09
CA THR A 511 -17.88 3.59 35.50
C THR A 511 -18.93 2.94 36.42
N GLN A 512 -18.51 2.47 37.60
CA GLN A 512 -19.35 1.67 38.49
C GLN A 512 -19.95 2.50 39.61
N LEU A 513 -21.27 2.60 39.59
CA LEU A 513 -22.10 3.05 40.71
C LEU A 513 -22.17 1.93 41.76
N VAL A 514 -21.67 2.17 42.97
CA VAL A 514 -21.64 1.17 44.05
C VAL A 514 -22.77 1.32 45.08
N ALA A 515 -23.39 2.51 45.14
CA ALA A 515 -24.55 2.77 45.99
C ALA A 515 -25.33 4.00 45.49
N GLY A 516 -26.64 4.02 45.70
CA GLY A 516 -27.52 5.14 45.33
C GLY A 516 -28.05 5.03 43.89
N THR A 517 -28.28 6.17 43.24
CA THR A 517 -28.73 6.29 41.85
C THR A 517 -27.68 6.98 40.99
N ALA A 518 -27.87 6.99 39.67
CA ALA A 518 -26.93 7.66 38.77
C ALA A 518 -26.89 9.19 38.96
N THR A 519 -27.97 9.79 39.47
CA THR A 519 -28.07 11.22 39.79
C THR A 519 -27.67 11.56 41.22
N ALA A 520 -27.63 10.59 42.13
CA ALA A 520 -27.19 10.81 43.50
C ALA A 520 -26.63 9.49 44.06
N GLY A 521 -25.32 9.31 43.95
CA GLY A 521 -24.72 8.01 44.17
C GLY A 521 -23.25 8.08 44.55
N THR A 522 -22.73 6.95 45.00
CA THR A 522 -21.30 6.78 45.27
C THR A 522 -20.68 5.98 44.15
N TRP A 523 -19.65 6.56 43.53
CA TRP A 523 -18.89 5.95 42.45
C TRP A 523 -17.58 5.41 43.00
N GLU A 524 -17.25 4.16 42.67
CA GLU A 524 -15.95 3.59 43.00
C GLU A 524 -15.05 3.73 41.78
N ILE A 525 -13.98 4.50 41.93
CA ILE A 525 -12.90 4.57 40.95
C ILE A 525 -11.72 3.78 41.48
N SER A 526 -11.00 3.13 40.58
CA SER A 526 -9.87 2.29 40.95
C SER A 526 -8.71 2.44 39.97
N GLY A 527 -7.51 2.18 40.47
CA GLY A 527 -6.30 2.15 39.67
C GLY A 527 -5.24 1.30 40.37
N THR A 528 -4.16 1.04 39.67
CA THR A 528 -3.06 0.21 40.18
C THR A 528 -1.88 1.11 40.51
N VAL A 529 -1.46 1.08 41.78
CA VAL A 529 -0.19 1.61 42.26
C VAL A 529 0.87 0.56 41.92
N PRO A 530 1.83 0.83 41.02
CA PRO A 530 2.84 -0.15 40.63
C PRO A 530 3.82 -0.45 41.78
N ALA A 531 4.44 -1.62 41.76
CA ALA A 531 5.58 -1.94 42.62
C ALA A 531 6.72 -0.93 42.43
N TYR A 532 7.52 -0.69 43.48
CA TYR A 532 8.69 0.19 43.51
C TYR A 532 8.42 1.68 43.26
N LEU A 533 7.16 2.10 43.19
CA LEU A 533 6.74 3.49 43.08
C LEU A 533 7.35 4.35 44.21
N PRO A 534 7.70 5.63 43.98
CA PRO A 534 8.32 6.47 45.01
C PRO A 534 7.58 6.46 46.34
N ALA A 535 8.31 6.12 47.41
CA ALA A 535 7.80 6.13 48.77
C ALA A 535 7.55 7.57 49.22
N GLY A 536 6.48 7.80 49.96
CA GLY A 536 6.07 9.13 50.42
C GLY A 536 4.56 9.33 50.39
N THR A 537 4.15 10.58 50.44
CA THR A 537 2.73 10.98 50.41
C THR A 537 2.24 11.14 48.97
N TRP A 538 1.12 10.48 48.66
CA TRP A 538 0.44 10.52 47.37
C TRP A 538 -0.96 11.11 47.52
N ARG A 539 -1.33 12.04 46.64
CA ARG A 539 -2.58 12.83 46.73
C ARG A 539 -3.33 12.80 45.42
N VAL A 540 -4.66 12.91 45.51
CA VAL A 540 -5.49 13.13 44.32
C VAL A 540 -5.24 14.55 43.83
N SER A 541 -4.70 14.69 42.63
CA SER A 541 -4.32 15.96 42.02
C SER A 541 -5.34 16.47 41.00
N ALA A 542 -6.10 15.55 40.40
CA ALA A 542 -7.19 15.85 39.48
C ALA A 542 -8.36 14.89 39.72
N LEU A 543 -9.58 15.40 39.54
CA LEU A 543 -10.82 14.63 39.55
C LEU A 543 -11.75 15.22 38.50
N THR A 544 -12.23 14.39 37.58
CA THR A 544 -13.05 14.77 36.44
C THR A 544 -14.29 13.88 36.36
N LEU A 545 -15.41 14.49 36.04
CA LEU A 545 -16.74 13.90 36.00
C LEU A 545 -17.34 14.14 34.63
N LEU A 546 -17.98 13.12 34.05
CA LEU A 546 -18.70 13.19 32.79
C LEU A 546 -20.10 12.61 32.99
N ASP A 547 -21.13 13.29 32.50
CA ASP A 547 -22.51 12.79 32.49
C ASP A 547 -22.92 12.13 31.18
N ARG A 548 -24.17 11.67 31.10
CA ARG A 548 -24.71 11.01 29.89
C ARG A 548 -25.08 11.98 28.77
N SER A 549 -25.33 13.24 29.07
CA SER A 549 -25.51 14.30 28.07
C SER A 549 -24.17 14.75 27.46
N GLY A 550 -23.06 14.31 28.05
CA GLY A 550 -21.69 14.58 27.64
C GLY A 550 -21.04 15.78 28.32
N ARG A 551 -21.71 16.47 29.28
CA ARG A 551 -21.06 17.60 29.97
C ARG A 551 -20.02 17.08 30.96
N GLN A 552 -18.94 17.84 31.06
CA GLN A 552 -17.78 17.49 31.88
C GLN A 552 -17.53 18.56 32.95
N ARG A 553 -17.14 18.12 34.15
CA ARG A 553 -16.62 19.00 35.21
C ARG A 553 -15.30 18.48 35.75
N SER A 554 -14.31 19.36 35.82
CA SER A 554 -13.08 19.13 36.59
C SER A 554 -13.17 19.82 37.95
N VAL A 555 -12.84 19.10 39.02
CA VAL A 555 -12.86 19.62 40.39
C VAL A 555 -11.61 20.48 40.63
N PRO A 556 -11.74 21.70 41.18
CA PRO A 556 -10.60 22.56 41.47
C PRO A 556 -9.59 21.90 42.42
N ALA A 557 -8.29 22.05 42.15
CA ALA A 557 -7.22 21.40 42.92
C ALA A 557 -7.27 21.73 44.43
N GLN A 558 -7.70 22.94 44.80
CA GLN A 558 -7.86 23.36 46.19
C GLN A 558 -8.90 22.53 46.97
N ASP A 559 -9.95 22.06 46.30
CA ASP A 559 -11.05 21.30 46.90
C ASP A 559 -10.68 19.81 47.07
N LEU A 560 -9.64 19.34 46.37
CA LEU A 560 -9.13 17.97 46.48
C LEU A 560 -8.29 17.75 47.76
N THR A 561 -7.89 18.82 48.44
CA THR A 561 -7.07 18.76 49.66
C THR A 561 -7.76 18.03 50.83
N GLY A 562 -9.10 17.96 50.82
CA GLY A 562 -9.90 17.24 51.81
C GLY A 562 -9.88 15.72 51.65
N ILE A 563 -9.44 15.21 50.49
CA ILE A 563 -9.31 13.76 50.27
C ILE A 563 -8.05 13.28 51.02
N ALA A 564 -8.21 12.26 51.86
CA ALA A 564 -7.09 11.68 52.60
C ALA A 564 -6.00 11.22 51.63
N ALA A 565 -4.74 11.52 51.96
CA ALA A 565 -3.59 11.08 51.18
C ALA A 565 -3.30 9.59 51.41
N LEU A 566 -2.68 8.95 50.43
CA LEU A 566 -2.06 7.64 50.60
C LEU A 566 -0.61 7.82 51.04
N THR A 567 -0.15 6.97 51.95
CA THR A 567 1.25 6.85 52.33
C THR A 567 1.82 5.58 51.71
N VAL A 568 2.78 5.74 50.81
CA VAL A 568 3.50 4.65 50.16
C VAL A 568 4.82 4.42 50.89
N SER A 569 5.10 3.18 51.26
CA SER A 569 6.33 2.77 51.97
C SER A 569 7.06 1.67 51.22
N GLY A 570 8.37 1.49 51.50
CA GLY A 570 9.19 0.44 50.90
C GLY A 570 10.36 0.99 50.07
N VAL A 571 10.86 0.18 49.13
CA VAL A 571 12.04 0.51 48.31
C VAL A 571 11.59 1.20 47.04
N SER A 572 12.08 2.42 46.80
CA SER A 572 11.76 3.18 45.59
C SER A 572 12.80 2.95 44.52
N ASP A 573 12.32 2.70 43.30
CA ASP A 573 13.17 2.78 42.13
C ASP A 573 13.49 4.26 41.82
N ARG A 574 14.77 4.58 41.62
CA ARG A 574 15.27 5.94 41.36
C ARG A 574 16.00 6.09 40.03
N ASN A 575 16.28 5.00 39.33
CA ASN A 575 17.02 5.03 38.08
C ASN A 575 16.05 4.84 36.91
N ARG A 576 16.26 5.58 35.81
CA ARG A 576 15.47 5.40 34.60
C ARG A 576 16.01 4.19 33.81
N PRO A 577 15.18 3.52 32.99
CA PRO A 577 15.61 2.39 32.19
C PRO A 577 16.73 2.78 31.22
N THR A 578 17.55 1.80 30.86
CA THR A 578 18.70 1.97 29.97
C THR A 578 18.72 0.91 28.87
N VAL A 579 19.33 1.25 27.74
CA VAL A 579 19.57 0.36 26.60
C VAL A 579 21.07 0.29 26.31
N ASP A 580 21.56 -0.89 25.96
CA ASP A 580 22.92 -1.08 25.48
C ASP A 580 23.01 -0.60 24.03
N MET A 581 23.48 0.64 23.84
CA MET A 581 23.63 1.27 22.52
C MET A 581 24.74 0.64 21.66
N SER A 582 25.53 -0.28 22.22
CA SER A 582 26.61 -0.97 21.51
C SER A 582 26.18 -2.26 20.82
N TRP A 583 24.94 -2.72 21.05
CA TRP A 583 24.48 -4.02 20.59
C TRP A 583 23.01 -4.04 20.15
N GLY A 584 22.77 -4.53 18.94
CA GLY A 584 21.47 -4.99 18.46
C GLY A 584 21.63 -5.93 17.28
N GLU A 585 20.61 -6.74 17.00
CA GLU A 585 20.68 -7.83 16.03
C GLU A 585 19.31 -8.07 15.38
N TYR A 586 19.22 -8.12 14.05
CA TYR A 586 17.96 -8.53 13.41
C TYR A 586 17.74 -10.04 13.53
N VAL A 587 16.48 -10.43 13.74
CA VAL A 587 16.07 -11.83 13.80
C VAL A 587 15.59 -12.24 12.41
N GLY A 588 16.43 -13.00 11.71
CA GLY A 588 16.20 -13.38 10.32
C GLY A 588 17.07 -12.55 9.38
N ALA A 589 16.57 -12.34 8.16
CA ALA A 589 17.33 -11.64 7.15
C ALA A 589 17.48 -10.15 7.52
N THR A 590 18.69 -9.60 7.32
CA THR A 590 18.99 -8.17 7.46
C THR A 590 18.61 -7.37 6.21
N SER A 591 18.06 -8.05 5.21
CA SER A 591 17.42 -7.48 4.05
C SER A 591 16.19 -8.31 3.69
N ALA A 592 15.20 -7.69 3.07
CA ALA A 592 14.05 -8.40 2.52
C ALA A 592 13.52 -7.63 1.32
N ASP A 593 13.05 -8.34 0.31
CA ASP A 593 12.26 -7.74 -0.76
C ASP A 593 10.93 -7.20 -0.19
N ASN A 594 10.32 -6.27 -0.90
CA ASN A 594 9.08 -5.61 -0.48
C ASN A 594 7.81 -6.15 -1.18
N SER A 595 7.84 -7.36 -1.76
CA SER A 595 6.74 -7.96 -2.55
C SER A 595 5.47 -8.26 -1.76
N ALA A 596 5.58 -8.39 -0.44
CA ALA A 596 4.45 -8.47 0.46
C ALA A 596 4.82 -7.82 1.79
N GLU A 597 3.80 -7.51 2.60
CA GLU A 597 4.01 -6.94 3.93
C GLU A 597 5.12 -7.70 4.70
N ARG A 598 6.16 -6.96 5.10
CA ARG A 598 7.34 -7.53 5.74
C ARG A 598 7.32 -7.29 7.24
N THR A 599 7.50 -8.38 7.98
CA THR A 599 7.68 -8.31 9.42
C THR A 599 9.17 -8.14 9.71
N VAL A 600 9.58 -6.94 10.15
CA VAL A 600 10.94 -6.68 10.60
C VAL A 600 11.04 -7.03 12.08
N ARG A 601 12.07 -7.80 12.46
CA ARG A 601 12.31 -8.22 13.84
C ARG A 601 13.71 -7.80 14.27
N LEU A 602 13.83 -6.96 15.29
CA LEU A 602 15.08 -6.42 15.83
C LEU A 602 15.21 -6.77 17.31
N ARG A 603 16.32 -7.38 17.72
CA ARG A 603 16.68 -7.60 19.12
C ARG A 603 17.56 -6.48 19.65
N ILE A 604 17.22 -5.98 20.83
CA ILE A 604 17.99 -4.99 21.59
C ILE A 604 18.10 -5.41 23.06
N ARG A 605 19.16 -4.99 23.75
CA ARG A 605 19.32 -5.23 25.19
C ARG A 605 18.92 -3.99 25.98
N ALA A 606 17.85 -4.11 26.76
CA ALA A 606 17.36 -3.02 27.59
C ALA A 606 16.93 -3.53 28.96
N GLY A 607 17.25 -2.76 29.99
CA GLY A 607 17.02 -3.14 31.37
C GLY A 607 16.64 -1.97 32.25
N ASP A 608 16.17 -2.32 33.42
CA ASP A 608 15.87 -1.43 34.53
C ASP A 608 16.30 -2.15 35.81
N ASP A 609 16.74 -1.41 36.83
CA ASP A 609 17.39 -1.99 38.00
C ASP A 609 16.39 -2.54 39.03
N LEU A 610 15.14 -2.06 39.05
CA LEU A 610 14.15 -2.48 40.05
C LEU A 610 12.74 -2.63 39.48
N SER A 611 12.16 -1.56 38.92
CA SER A 611 10.75 -1.56 38.50
C SER A 611 10.51 -2.34 37.22
N GLY A 612 11.55 -2.57 36.42
CA GLY A 612 11.44 -3.24 35.13
C GLY A 612 10.84 -2.32 34.08
N ILE A 613 10.94 -2.73 32.82
CA ILE A 613 10.38 -1.97 31.69
C ILE A 613 8.91 -2.35 31.50
N ARG A 614 8.04 -1.34 31.38
CA ARG A 614 6.61 -1.49 31.05
C ARG A 614 6.37 -1.49 29.56
N SER A 615 7.05 -0.59 28.87
CA SER A 615 6.90 -0.37 27.44
C SER A 615 8.23 0.07 26.89
N ILE A 616 8.60 -0.50 25.76
CA ILE A 616 9.70 -0.07 24.93
C ILE A 616 9.21 -0.08 23.50
N PHE A 617 9.58 0.88 22.67
CA PHE A 617 9.36 0.84 21.24
C PHE A 617 10.46 1.60 20.53
N VAL A 618 10.63 1.29 19.25
CA VAL A 618 11.72 1.83 18.43
C VAL A 618 11.11 2.50 17.22
N ASP A 619 11.49 3.75 16.99
CA ASP A 619 11.22 4.43 15.72
C ASP A 619 12.29 4.03 14.71
N TYR A 620 11.80 3.57 13.56
CA TYR A 620 12.59 2.95 12.51
C TYR A 620 12.31 3.68 11.19
N ARG A 621 13.36 4.15 10.51
CA ARG A 621 13.21 5.14 9.44
C ARG A 621 14.12 4.90 8.25
N THR A 622 13.65 5.23 7.06
CA THR A 622 14.45 5.47 5.84
C THR A 622 14.43 6.96 5.48
N ASP A 623 14.86 7.35 4.28
CA ASP A 623 14.87 8.76 3.85
C ASP A 623 13.52 9.26 3.32
N GLY A 624 12.56 8.36 3.04
CA GLY A 624 11.18 8.67 2.62
C GLY A 624 10.05 8.15 3.52
N ALA A 625 10.32 7.22 4.45
CA ALA A 625 9.29 6.57 5.27
C ALA A 625 9.71 6.31 6.72
N GLN A 626 8.73 6.19 7.62
CA GLN A 626 8.92 5.86 9.03
C GLN A 626 7.93 4.77 9.46
N SER A 627 8.42 3.82 10.25
CA SER A 627 7.64 2.78 10.90
C SER A 627 8.04 2.66 12.38
N ARG A 628 7.25 1.90 13.13
CA ARG A 628 7.46 1.63 14.55
C ARG A 628 7.66 0.14 14.76
N LEU A 629 8.68 -0.22 15.54
CA LEU A 629 8.88 -1.58 16.02
C LEU A 629 8.41 -1.68 17.48
N ASP A 630 7.44 -2.55 17.72
CA ASP A 630 6.80 -2.78 19.02
C ASP A 630 7.25 -4.14 19.61
N PRO A 631 7.33 -4.31 20.94
CA PRO A 631 7.89 -5.51 21.53
C PRO A 631 6.91 -6.69 21.41
N VAL A 632 7.41 -7.87 21.01
CA VAL A 632 6.57 -9.10 20.88
C VAL A 632 6.16 -9.65 22.24
N ALA A 633 7.06 -9.54 23.21
CA ALA A 633 6.92 -10.05 24.56
C ALA A 633 7.81 -9.24 25.51
N PRO A 634 7.61 -9.36 26.84
CA PRO A 634 8.58 -8.85 27.81
C PRO A 634 9.99 -9.40 27.53
N ALA A 635 11.02 -8.71 28.00
CA ALA A 635 12.40 -9.19 27.88
C ALA A 635 12.56 -10.65 28.35
N GLY A 636 13.43 -11.40 27.64
CA GLY A 636 13.93 -12.68 28.13
C GLY A 636 14.71 -12.53 29.44
N GLU A 637 15.10 -13.67 30.04
CA GLU A 637 15.88 -13.68 31.30
C GLU A 637 17.22 -12.92 31.20
N ASP A 638 17.70 -12.64 29.99
CA ASP A 638 18.93 -11.92 29.66
C ASP A 638 18.73 -10.41 29.39
N GLY A 639 17.51 -9.88 29.50
CA GLY A 639 17.20 -8.48 29.22
C GLY A 639 17.14 -8.14 27.72
N VAL A 640 17.05 -9.14 26.85
CA VAL A 640 16.88 -8.95 25.40
C VAL A 640 15.40 -8.80 25.06
N TRP A 641 15.08 -7.72 24.35
CA TRP A 641 13.76 -7.42 23.80
C TRP A 641 13.75 -7.69 22.30
N GLU A 642 12.79 -8.48 21.83
CA GLU A 642 12.53 -8.62 20.40
C GLU A 642 11.43 -7.64 19.99
N MET A 643 11.83 -6.66 19.20
CA MET A 643 11.00 -5.60 18.62
C MET A 643 10.54 -6.04 17.24
N VAL A 644 9.27 -5.86 16.93
CA VAL A 644 8.66 -6.27 15.68
C VAL A 644 7.79 -5.15 15.14
N GLY A 645 7.96 -4.86 13.87
CA GLY A 645 7.09 -3.96 13.13
C GLY A 645 6.74 -4.57 11.79
N ARG A 646 5.69 -4.04 11.19
CA ARG A 646 5.31 -4.36 9.82
C ARG A 646 5.71 -3.19 8.94
N LEU A 647 6.35 -3.51 7.84
CA LEU A 647 6.55 -2.63 6.71
C LEU A 647 5.50 -3.07 5.68
N PRO A 648 4.40 -2.31 5.50
CA PRO A 648 3.45 -2.54 4.42
C PRO A 648 4.17 -2.68 3.07
N LYS A 649 3.57 -3.39 2.10
CA LYS A 649 4.10 -3.46 0.72
C LYS A 649 4.40 -2.06 0.15
N SER A 650 3.63 -1.04 0.51
CA SER A 650 3.84 0.36 0.10
C SER A 650 4.96 1.11 0.88
N THR A 651 5.90 0.39 1.48
CA THR A 651 6.96 0.99 2.29
C THR A 651 8.18 1.28 1.43
N THR A 652 8.58 2.55 1.29
CA THR A 652 9.76 2.95 0.51
C THR A 652 11.00 2.06 0.78
N PRO A 653 11.53 1.35 -0.23
CA PRO A 653 12.79 0.60 -0.12
C PRO A 653 13.97 1.50 0.29
N GLY A 654 15.04 0.89 0.80
CA GLY A 654 16.27 1.58 1.17
C GLY A 654 16.88 1.10 2.49
N GLN A 655 17.85 1.87 2.99
CA GLN A 655 18.47 1.57 4.27
C GLN A 655 17.67 2.14 5.43
N TRP A 656 17.01 1.24 6.14
CA TRP A 656 16.29 1.55 7.35
C TRP A 656 17.21 1.51 8.57
N ARG A 657 17.03 2.50 9.45
CA ARG A 657 17.84 2.70 10.65
C ARG A 657 16.99 3.04 11.86
N VAL A 658 17.46 2.66 13.04
CA VAL A 658 16.90 3.13 14.31
C VAL A 658 17.18 4.61 14.45
N VAL A 659 16.13 5.40 14.68
CA VAL A 659 16.24 6.86 14.90
C VAL A 659 15.79 7.29 16.30
N GLY A 660 14.99 6.46 16.96
CA GLY A 660 14.47 6.72 18.30
C GLY A 660 14.25 5.45 19.09
N ILE A 661 14.61 5.44 20.37
CA ILE A 661 14.26 4.37 21.31
C ILE A 661 13.56 5.01 22.50
N TYR A 662 12.34 4.56 22.76
CA TYR A 662 11.49 5.11 23.80
C TYR A 662 11.20 4.03 24.82
N MET A 663 11.54 4.30 26.08
CA MET A 663 11.36 3.35 27.18
C MET A 663 10.59 4.01 28.31
N TYR A 664 9.67 3.25 28.88
CA TYR A 664 8.94 3.56 30.09
C TYR A 664 9.11 2.41 31.06
N ASP A 665 9.55 2.71 32.27
CA ASP A 665 9.54 1.72 33.34
C ASP A 665 8.10 1.47 33.87
N ARG A 666 7.94 0.48 34.76
CA ARG A 666 6.62 0.14 35.34
C ARG A 666 6.03 1.21 36.22
N ILE A 667 6.86 2.06 36.78
CA ILE A 667 6.35 3.19 37.55
C ILE A 667 5.90 4.33 36.62
N GLY A 668 6.48 4.48 35.43
CA GLY A 668 6.06 5.41 34.38
C GLY A 668 7.10 6.47 34.02
N ARG A 669 8.37 6.33 34.44
CA ARG A 669 9.44 7.26 34.02
C ARG A 669 9.93 6.92 32.63
N GLU A 670 10.12 7.98 31.85
CA GLU A 670 10.56 7.91 30.46
C GLU A 670 12.09 8.01 30.34
N ARG A 671 12.67 7.24 29.41
CA ARG A 671 13.96 7.53 28.80
C ARG A 671 13.83 7.44 27.28
N VAL A 672 14.25 8.49 26.58
CA VAL A 672 14.26 8.53 25.10
C VAL A 672 15.69 8.76 24.61
N TYR A 673 16.12 7.95 23.65
CA TYR A 673 17.37 8.09 22.90
C TYR A 673 17.04 8.52 21.48
N TYR A 674 17.68 9.59 20.99
CA TYR A 674 17.61 10.02 19.60
C TYR A 674 18.91 9.63 18.90
N VAL A 675 18.81 8.85 17.83
CA VAL A 675 19.95 8.37 17.04
C VAL A 675 19.97 9.11 15.71
N GLN A 676 21.09 9.75 15.42
CA GLN A 676 21.31 10.54 14.20
C GLN A 676 21.74 9.64 13.04
N ALA A 677 21.70 10.17 11.81
CA ALA A 677 22.08 9.43 10.59
C ALA A 677 23.54 8.95 10.60
N ASP A 678 24.43 9.68 11.29
CA ASP A 678 25.84 9.35 11.46
C ASP A 678 26.11 8.31 12.58
N GLY A 679 25.06 7.83 13.26
CA GLY A 679 25.15 6.88 14.38
C GLY A 679 25.36 7.52 15.75
N SER A 680 25.59 8.83 15.84
CA SER A 680 25.66 9.51 17.13
C SER A 680 24.29 9.51 17.83
N TYR A 681 24.27 9.46 19.17
CA TYR A 681 23.03 9.56 19.93
C TYR A 681 23.12 10.52 21.10
N THR A 682 21.95 11.05 21.49
CA THR A 682 21.73 11.83 22.71
C THR A 682 20.41 11.45 23.36
N THR A 683 20.31 11.52 24.69
CA THR A 683 19.03 11.38 25.37
C THR A 683 18.24 12.68 25.38
N LYS A 684 16.90 12.58 25.45
CA LYS A 684 15.99 13.75 25.50
C LYS A 684 16.29 14.75 26.63
N ASP A 685 16.79 14.27 27.76
CA ASP A 685 17.22 15.08 28.91
C ASP A 685 18.67 15.61 28.78
N GLY A 686 19.38 15.26 27.70
CA GLY A 686 20.76 15.64 27.43
C GLY A 686 21.81 14.99 28.35
N GLN A 687 21.43 14.02 29.21
CA GLN A 687 22.34 13.46 30.20
C GLN A 687 23.29 12.39 29.66
N LEU A 688 22.91 11.69 28.59
CA LEU A 688 23.72 10.66 27.96
C LEU A 688 23.93 10.98 26.48
N SER A 689 25.13 10.72 25.99
CA SER A 689 25.48 10.80 24.57
C SER A 689 26.58 9.81 24.22
N GLY A 690 26.68 9.44 22.95
CA GLY A 690 27.67 8.47 22.48
C GLY A 690 27.50 8.09 21.01
N GLN A 691 28.03 6.92 20.65
CA GLN A 691 27.87 6.32 19.34
C GLN A 691 27.05 5.04 19.45
N SER A 692 26.12 4.86 18.52
CA SER A 692 25.27 3.70 18.37
C SER A 692 25.90 2.72 17.38
N ASN A 693 25.91 1.43 17.72
CA ASN A 693 26.32 0.36 16.82
C ASN A 693 25.13 -0.48 16.32
N PHE A 694 23.92 0.08 16.31
CA PHE A 694 22.77 -0.67 15.80
C PHE A 694 22.92 -0.99 14.31
N PRO A 695 22.62 -2.23 13.90
CA PRO A 695 22.66 -2.61 12.50
C PRO A 695 21.56 -1.90 11.69
N ARG A 696 21.84 -1.67 10.40
CA ARG A 696 20.83 -1.24 9.43
C ARG A 696 20.14 -2.47 8.84
N PHE A 697 18.89 -2.32 8.44
CA PHE A 697 18.22 -3.32 7.62
C PHE A 697 17.84 -2.71 6.29
N THR A 698 18.00 -3.48 5.24
CA THR A 698 17.83 -3.02 3.87
C THR A 698 16.52 -3.58 3.35
N LEU A 699 15.50 -2.75 3.20
CA LEU A 699 14.32 -3.15 2.46
C LEU A 699 14.68 -3.00 0.98
N LEU A 700 14.75 -4.12 0.28
CA LEU A 700 14.99 -4.15 -1.16
C LEU A 700 13.64 -3.91 -1.86
N PRO A 701 13.66 -3.46 -3.13
CA PRO A 701 12.45 -3.47 -3.96
C PRO A 701 11.76 -4.84 -3.96
N ALA A 702 10.49 -4.91 -4.35
CA ALA A 702 9.82 -6.20 -4.53
C ALA A 702 10.59 -7.02 -5.58
N GLY A 703 10.79 -8.33 -5.32
CA GLY A 703 11.50 -9.23 -6.25
C GLY A 703 13.03 -9.32 -6.09
N ALA A 704 13.67 -8.46 -5.28
CA ALA A 704 15.14 -8.34 -5.18
C ALA A 704 15.86 -9.21 -4.13
#